data_AF-A0A9W6RUA9-F1
#
_entry.id   AF-A0A9W6RUA9-F1
#
_cell.length_a   1.000
_cell.length_b   1.000
_cell.length_c   1.000
_cell.angle_alpha   90.00
_cell.angle_beta   90.00
_cell.angle_gamma   90.00
#
_symmetry.space_group_name_H-M   'P 1'
#
loop_
_entity.id
_entity.type
_entity.pdbx_description
1 polymer ?
#
loop_
_entity_poly.entity_id
_entity_poly.type
_entity_poly.pdbx_seq_one_letter_code
_entity_poly.pdbx_strand_id
1 'polypeptide(L)'
;MRRHPRWRSLLVALSLLSGALVAGQAAHAADVQCKVDYTANDWGSGFTANLTLTNLGPAINGWTLKYSYAGNQQLSQGWSGDWSQSGKDVTVKNLSWNGTLATNASISLGANFTYSGTNTAPTSFSLNGTTCTGAHQAPTVALTSPAAGATYSAGATIPLAATATAADGASVSKVEFYDDTTLLGTDTSAPYAFDWTSAAAGDHSLYAKAYDSQGATAESTPVGVHVVSGPAVVASPAALAVQQGKSGTFGVKLSGQPSGNVTVTVTRTSGNTGLTVSGGGTLTFTSANWSTAQNVTVSADASGTGAAVFTAKATGYDAATVTVTETKSNGAYEDRFLTLYNKITDPANGYFSKEGIPYHSVETLMVEAPDQGHETTSEAYSYLIWMQAVYGKVTGDWSKFNAAWALMEKYMIPSHADQPTNSFYNASKPATYAPEHDLPDQYPAQLDSGVTSGQDPIAAELKSAYGTDDIYGMHWLEDVDNVYGYGDTPGGGCENGPSTNAPSFINTYQRGAQESVWETIPQPTCDKFAYGGKNGYLDLFVGDSSYAKQWKYTDAPDADARAIQAAYWADTWAKAQGKSADVSATVAKAGKMGDYLRYSFFDKYFKKIGNCTSPSCPAGTGKDSEHYLLSWYYAWGGATDTNAGWAWRIGDGASHSGYQNPLAAYALANDTAMQPKSATGVDDWKKSLQRQLEFYRWLQSSEGAIAGGATNSWGGAYGTPPSGDSTFYGMAYDWEPVYHDPPSSPPPCTGAASRTPGTRRAPARTPACTSRSPTTRTTSAWPRRTPRRCPTTAPSPVTRRRSPRPRPSWTTCGRTTRTGSASRCRRPGPTTTASRRPTARPTRTMTACTCRRAGPGRCRTATRSTPARRSCPSGPGTSRTPPGRRCRAI
;
A
#
# COMPACT_ATOMS: atom_id res chain seq x y z
N MET A 1 55.45 61.44 31.51
CA MET A 1 56.92 61.26 31.35
C MET A 1 57.21 60.63 29.98
N ARG A 2 58.49 60.39 29.64
CA ARG A 2 59.05 59.72 28.43
C ARG A 2 58.10 58.68 27.76
N ARG A 3 58.03 58.52 26.42
CA ARG A 3 58.86 59.03 25.30
C ARG A 3 58.12 59.02 23.92
N HIS A 4 58.65 59.78 22.96
CA HIS A 4 58.34 59.85 21.49
C HIS A 4 58.94 58.64 20.70
N PRO A 5 58.87 58.50 19.33
CA PRO A 5 58.48 59.41 18.21
C PRO A 5 57.37 58.88 17.24
N ARG A 6 56.76 59.61 16.28
CA ARG A 6 57.18 60.51 15.14
C ARG A 6 57.88 59.75 14.00
N TRP A 7 57.77 60.02 12.68
CA TRP A 7 57.38 61.15 11.78
C TRP A 7 56.82 60.54 10.44
N ARG A 8 56.36 61.17 9.32
CA ARG A 8 56.09 62.52 8.69
C ARG A 8 54.93 62.29 7.64
N SER A 9 54.29 63.18 6.84
CA SER A 9 54.58 64.48 6.14
C SER A 9 55.37 64.33 4.81
N LEU A 10 55.21 65.14 3.73
CA LEU A 10 54.49 66.41 3.45
C LEU A 10 54.40 66.69 1.91
N LEU A 11 53.61 67.70 1.47
CA LEU A 11 53.51 68.37 0.12
C LEU A 11 52.71 67.65 -1.01
N VAL A 12 51.90 68.24 -1.94
CA VAL A 12 51.29 69.58 -2.28
C VAL A 12 51.60 70.09 -3.72
N ALA A 13 50.61 70.77 -4.36
CA ALA A 13 50.61 71.55 -5.64
C ALA A 13 50.27 70.81 -6.98
N LEU A 14 49.67 71.40 -8.05
CA LEU A 14 48.77 72.58 -8.26
C LEU A 14 48.29 72.69 -9.76
N SER A 15 47.03 73.06 -10.06
CA SER A 15 46.53 73.74 -11.32
C SER A 15 46.68 73.06 -12.72
N LEU A 16 45.99 73.42 -13.85
CA LEU A 16 44.71 74.12 -14.20
C LEU A 16 44.35 73.91 -15.71
N LEU A 17 43.09 74.22 -16.10
CA LEU A 17 42.59 74.70 -17.44
C LEU A 17 42.43 73.78 -18.70
N SER A 18 41.16 73.72 -19.16
CA SER A 18 40.65 73.90 -20.55
C SER A 18 40.85 72.87 -21.69
N GLY A 19 39.72 72.47 -22.34
CA GLY A 19 39.67 71.90 -23.70
C GLY A 19 38.39 71.11 -24.03
N ALA A 20 37.69 71.43 -25.13
CA ALA A 20 36.51 70.70 -25.65
C ALA A 20 36.88 69.85 -26.89
N LEU A 21 36.03 69.05 -27.57
CA LEU A 21 34.56 68.96 -27.69
C LEU A 21 34.16 67.59 -28.33
N VAL A 22 32.85 67.35 -28.52
CA VAL A 22 32.18 66.25 -29.25
C VAL A 22 31.99 64.94 -28.46
N ALA A 23 30.83 64.30 -28.68
CA ALA A 23 30.30 63.20 -27.88
C ALA A 23 30.25 61.86 -28.64
N GLY A 24 30.26 60.76 -27.87
CA GLY A 24 29.64 59.49 -28.24
C GLY A 24 28.68 59.06 -27.12
N GLN A 25 27.51 58.53 -27.47
CA GLN A 25 26.55 58.00 -26.49
C GLN A 25 26.46 56.46 -26.56
N ALA A 26 26.84 55.83 -25.45
CA ALA A 26 26.33 54.56 -24.91
C ALA A 26 26.71 54.60 -23.40
N ALA A 27 25.84 54.39 -22.40
CA ALA A 27 24.82 53.35 -22.20
C ALA A 27 25.47 51.95 -22.06
N HIS A 28 25.24 51.15 -21.03
CA HIS A 28 24.24 51.18 -19.94
C HIS A 28 24.88 51.20 -18.53
N ALA A 29 24.12 50.81 -17.50
CA ALA A 29 24.62 50.58 -16.15
C ALA A 29 25.50 49.30 -16.08
N ALA A 30 25.94 48.92 -14.88
CA ALA A 30 26.54 47.61 -14.64
C ALA A 30 25.45 46.52 -14.68
N ASP A 31 25.02 46.15 -15.89
CA ASP A 31 23.87 45.28 -16.09
C ASP A 31 24.07 43.88 -15.49
N VAL A 32 23.05 43.45 -14.76
CA VAL A 32 22.98 42.15 -14.05
C VAL A 32 23.14 41.00 -15.04
N GLN A 33 24.23 40.24 -14.93
CA GLN A 33 24.55 39.18 -15.90
C GLN A 33 23.84 37.85 -15.61
N CYS A 34 23.43 37.57 -14.37
CA CYS A 34 22.97 36.23 -13.99
C CYS A 34 22.15 36.16 -12.70
N LYS A 35 21.35 35.08 -12.62
CA LYS A 35 20.63 34.58 -11.43
C LYS A 35 21.04 33.12 -11.20
N VAL A 36 21.15 32.70 -9.94
CA VAL A 36 21.44 31.31 -9.57
C VAL A 36 20.48 30.82 -8.49
N ASP A 37 19.57 29.94 -8.87
CA ASP A 37 18.73 29.21 -7.92
C ASP A 37 19.56 28.07 -7.31
N TYR A 38 19.75 28.06 -6.00
CA TYR A 38 20.50 27.02 -5.27
C TYR A 38 19.58 26.24 -4.34
N THR A 39 19.66 24.91 -4.39
CA THR A 39 19.01 24.01 -3.43
C THR A 39 19.98 22.92 -2.97
N ALA A 40 19.74 22.36 -1.79
CA ALA A 40 20.53 21.24 -1.26
C ALA A 40 19.62 20.16 -0.68
N ASN A 41 19.87 18.90 -1.04
CA ASN A 41 19.31 17.73 -0.36
C ASN A 41 20.39 17.15 0.58
N ASP A 42 20.17 17.20 1.89
CA ASP A 42 21.19 17.01 2.92
C ASP A 42 20.85 15.84 3.87
N TRP A 43 21.83 14.95 4.08
CA TRP A 43 21.70 13.76 4.93
C TRP A 43 22.63 13.80 6.17
N GLY A 44 23.08 14.99 6.58
CA GLY A 44 23.77 15.23 7.87
C GLY A 44 25.27 14.97 7.89
N SER A 45 25.82 14.27 6.89
CA SER A 45 27.27 14.09 6.67
C SER A 45 27.71 14.41 5.23
N GLY A 46 26.76 14.77 4.39
CA GLY A 46 26.94 15.09 2.98
C GLY A 46 25.61 15.60 2.39
N PHE A 47 25.68 16.16 1.20
CA PHE A 47 24.52 16.69 0.49
C PHE A 47 24.75 16.70 -1.02
N THR A 48 23.66 16.71 -1.77
CA THR A 48 23.63 17.06 -3.19
C THR A 48 23.20 18.51 -3.34
N ALA A 49 24.06 19.36 -3.90
CA ALA A 49 23.69 20.69 -4.35
C ALA A 49 23.13 20.61 -5.78
N ASN A 50 22.00 21.28 -6.03
CA ASN A 50 21.48 21.52 -7.37
C ASN A 50 21.43 23.04 -7.61
N LEU A 51 21.95 23.48 -8.75
CA LEU A 51 22.05 24.88 -9.12
C LEU A 51 21.45 25.10 -10.51
N THR A 52 20.52 26.04 -10.66
CA THR A 52 20.06 26.51 -11.98
C THR A 52 20.63 27.89 -12.25
N LEU A 53 21.60 27.95 -13.17
CA LEU A 53 22.25 29.18 -13.63
C LEU A 53 21.47 29.75 -14.81
N THR A 54 20.95 30.97 -14.68
CA THR A 54 20.28 31.70 -15.76
C THR A 54 21.12 32.89 -16.20
N ASN A 55 21.38 33.02 -17.50
CA ASN A 55 22.01 34.22 -18.07
C ASN A 55 20.95 35.32 -18.25
N LEU A 56 21.14 36.46 -17.61
CA LEU A 56 20.28 37.65 -17.72
C LEU A 56 20.91 38.74 -18.62
N GLY A 57 22.21 38.62 -18.91
CA GLY A 57 22.94 39.50 -19.83
C GLY A 57 22.83 39.07 -21.31
N PRO A 58 23.64 39.67 -22.19
CA PRO A 58 23.79 39.24 -23.58
C PRO A 58 24.19 37.76 -23.69
N ALA A 59 23.89 37.13 -24.84
CA ALA A 59 24.25 35.73 -25.08
C ALA A 59 25.77 35.50 -24.95
N ILE A 60 26.17 34.55 -24.10
CA ILE A 60 27.57 34.21 -23.83
C ILE A 60 27.96 32.90 -24.52
N ASN A 61 29.25 32.79 -24.88
CA ASN A 61 29.85 31.55 -25.36
C ASN A 61 31.15 31.28 -24.58
N GLY A 62 31.14 30.22 -23.77
CA GLY A 62 32.07 30.02 -22.67
C GLY A 62 31.52 30.59 -21.37
N TRP A 63 31.34 29.75 -20.35
CA TRP A 63 30.92 30.18 -19.02
C TRP A 63 31.71 29.52 -17.90
N THR A 64 31.95 30.30 -16.84
CA THR A 64 32.59 29.87 -15.59
C THR A 64 31.81 30.45 -14.42
N LEU A 65 31.17 29.58 -13.65
CA LEU A 65 30.48 29.88 -12.40
C LEU A 65 31.46 29.73 -11.22
N LYS A 66 31.46 30.68 -10.28
CA LYS A 66 32.25 30.61 -9.04
C LYS A 66 31.44 31.01 -7.81
N TYR A 67 31.70 30.33 -6.71
CA TYR A 67 31.14 30.61 -5.38
C TYR A 67 32.00 30.00 -4.27
N SER A 68 31.71 30.34 -3.02
CA SER A 68 32.46 29.84 -1.86
C SER A 68 31.49 29.42 -0.74
N TYR A 69 31.79 28.31 -0.07
CA TYR A 69 31.06 27.91 1.15
C TYR A 69 31.62 28.60 2.39
N ALA A 70 30.76 28.86 3.39
CA ALA A 70 31.19 29.37 4.69
C ALA A 70 31.84 28.29 5.58
N GLY A 71 31.40 27.04 5.48
CA GLY A 71 31.77 25.94 6.38
C GLY A 71 33.04 25.16 5.96
N ASN A 72 32.95 23.83 5.99
CA ASN A 72 34.00 22.88 5.61
C ASN A 72 33.58 21.92 4.47
N GLN A 73 32.57 22.29 3.68
CA GLN A 73 32.06 21.50 2.55
C GLN A 73 33.17 21.15 1.55
N GLN A 74 33.33 19.87 1.22
CA GLN A 74 34.31 19.35 0.26
C GLN A 74 33.63 18.61 -0.89
N LEU A 75 33.94 19.01 -2.12
CA LEU A 75 33.42 18.46 -3.36
C LEU A 75 33.86 16.99 -3.52
N SER A 76 32.91 16.10 -3.76
CA SER A 76 33.16 14.68 -4.02
C SER A 76 33.08 14.35 -5.51
N GLN A 77 32.05 14.86 -6.20
CA GLN A 77 31.83 14.72 -7.65
C GLN A 77 30.80 15.74 -8.14
N GLY A 78 30.78 16.06 -9.43
CA GLY A 78 29.79 16.94 -10.05
C GLY A 78 29.52 16.62 -11.52
N TRP A 79 28.39 17.11 -12.03
CA TRP A 79 27.89 16.85 -13.39
C TRP A 79 27.36 18.13 -14.07
N SER A 80 27.06 18.03 -15.37
CA SER A 80 26.69 19.13 -16.28
C SER A 80 27.72 20.27 -16.44
N GLY A 81 28.87 20.18 -15.78
CA GLY A 81 29.99 21.11 -15.86
C GLY A 81 31.32 20.41 -15.58
N ASP A 82 32.43 21.11 -15.81
CA ASP A 82 33.77 20.74 -15.34
C ASP A 82 33.97 21.37 -13.93
N TRP A 83 34.00 20.52 -12.90
CA TRP A 83 33.94 20.93 -11.49
C TRP A 83 35.31 20.87 -10.80
N SER A 84 35.65 21.92 -10.07
CA SER A 84 36.88 22.01 -9.28
C SER A 84 36.66 22.77 -7.97
N GLN A 85 37.43 22.44 -6.93
CA GLN A 85 37.43 23.17 -5.66
C GLN A 85 38.85 23.46 -5.19
N SER A 86 39.07 24.63 -4.60
CA SER A 86 40.31 25.02 -3.92
C SER A 86 39.97 25.58 -2.54
N GLY A 87 40.25 24.81 -1.47
CA GLY A 87 39.87 25.18 -0.11
C GLY A 87 38.35 25.24 0.06
N LYS A 88 37.80 26.46 0.11
CA LYS A 88 36.34 26.70 0.19
C LYS A 88 35.71 27.14 -1.13
N ASP A 89 36.53 27.50 -2.12
CA ASP A 89 36.08 28.11 -3.37
C ASP A 89 35.81 27.03 -4.42
N VAL A 90 34.60 27.02 -4.96
CA VAL A 90 34.16 26.12 -6.04
C VAL A 90 34.18 26.89 -7.36
N THR A 91 34.71 26.25 -8.41
CA THR A 91 34.69 26.76 -9.79
C THR A 91 34.11 25.68 -10.69
N VAL A 92 33.06 26.03 -11.43
CA VAL A 92 32.41 25.17 -12.43
C VAL A 92 32.54 25.81 -13.80
N LYS A 93 33.01 25.08 -14.81
CA LYS A 93 33.09 25.55 -16.19
C LYS A 93 32.12 24.82 -17.09
N ASN A 94 31.81 25.40 -18.24
CA ASN A 94 31.07 24.72 -19.28
C ASN A 94 31.82 23.49 -19.82
N LEU A 95 31.07 22.48 -20.23
CA LEU A 95 31.53 21.39 -21.07
C LEU A 95 31.44 21.80 -22.55
N SER A 96 32.00 20.97 -23.44
CA SER A 96 32.03 21.24 -24.89
C SER A 96 30.66 21.40 -25.54
N TRP A 97 29.61 20.78 -24.97
CA TRP A 97 28.25 20.77 -25.51
C TRP A 97 27.32 21.84 -24.92
N ASN A 98 27.74 22.57 -23.88
CA ASN A 98 26.89 23.57 -23.21
C ASN A 98 27.54 24.95 -23.02
N GLY A 99 28.60 25.26 -23.79
CA GLY A 99 29.30 26.54 -23.71
C GLY A 99 28.46 27.77 -24.08
N THR A 100 27.48 27.63 -24.97
CA THR A 100 26.61 28.74 -25.39
C THR A 100 25.38 28.85 -24.49
N LEU A 101 25.18 30.00 -23.86
CA LEU A 101 24.01 30.30 -23.02
C LEU A 101 23.41 31.64 -23.45
N ALA A 102 22.28 31.59 -24.16
CA ALA A 102 21.58 32.77 -24.65
C ALA A 102 20.98 33.62 -23.52
N THR A 103 20.60 34.86 -23.81
CA THR A 103 19.84 35.72 -22.88
C THR A 103 18.55 35.03 -22.45
N ASN A 104 18.27 35.01 -21.15
CA ASN A 104 17.20 34.27 -20.47
C ASN A 104 17.24 32.73 -20.62
N ALA A 105 18.33 32.15 -21.16
CA ALA A 105 18.53 30.71 -21.13
C ALA A 105 19.11 30.27 -19.77
N SER A 106 18.70 29.09 -19.33
CA SER A 106 19.12 28.49 -18.06
C SER A 106 19.80 27.14 -18.26
N ILE A 107 20.71 26.79 -17.36
CA ILE A 107 21.32 25.46 -17.28
C ILE A 107 21.36 24.95 -15.84
N SER A 108 21.01 23.68 -15.67
CA SER A 108 21.00 23.01 -14.37
C SER A 108 22.27 22.17 -14.17
N LEU A 109 22.93 22.41 -13.04
CA LEU A 109 24.21 21.86 -12.61
C LEU A 109 24.00 21.15 -11.27
N GLY A 110 24.74 20.08 -10.99
CA GLY A 110 24.65 19.40 -9.69
C GLY A 110 25.97 18.79 -9.24
N ALA A 111 26.15 18.67 -7.92
CA ALA A 111 27.32 18.08 -7.31
C ALA A 111 27.06 17.55 -5.91
N ASN A 112 27.79 16.48 -5.54
CA ASN A 112 27.78 15.91 -4.20
C ASN A 112 28.95 16.45 -3.39
N PHE A 113 28.69 16.78 -2.14
CA PHE A 113 29.66 17.30 -1.17
C PHE A 113 29.59 16.52 0.15
N THR A 114 30.73 16.40 0.83
CA THR A 114 30.82 15.95 2.24
C THR A 114 31.09 17.14 3.16
N TYR A 115 30.59 17.12 4.39
CA TYR A 115 30.83 18.18 5.39
C TYR A 115 30.66 17.65 6.83
N SER A 116 30.84 18.52 7.83
CA SER A 116 30.47 18.19 9.22
C SER A 116 29.95 19.41 9.98
N GLY A 117 28.83 19.28 10.69
CA GLY A 117 28.26 20.34 11.53
C GLY A 117 27.09 21.05 10.84
N THR A 118 27.29 22.28 10.39
CA THR A 118 26.23 23.12 9.78
C THR A 118 26.45 23.32 8.28
N ASN A 119 25.51 22.90 7.45
CA ASN A 119 25.56 23.13 6.01
C ASN A 119 24.97 24.47 5.60
N THR A 120 25.72 25.56 5.77
CA THR A 120 25.32 26.89 5.29
C THR A 120 25.53 26.99 3.78
N ALA A 121 24.48 27.35 3.04
CA ALA A 121 24.52 27.57 1.59
C ALA A 121 25.48 28.73 1.20
N PRO A 122 25.97 28.77 -0.05
CA PRO A 122 26.71 29.93 -0.57
C PRO A 122 25.81 31.16 -0.67
N THR A 123 26.27 32.32 -0.22
CA THR A 123 25.50 33.58 -0.26
C THR A 123 25.86 34.48 -1.45
N SER A 124 26.74 34.04 -2.35
CA SER A 124 27.08 34.76 -3.58
C SER A 124 27.60 33.83 -4.68
N PHE A 125 27.24 34.16 -5.92
CA PHE A 125 27.75 33.54 -7.13
C PHE A 125 28.33 34.61 -8.06
N SER A 126 29.24 34.21 -8.95
CA SER A 126 29.71 35.05 -10.06
C SER A 126 29.85 34.24 -11.34
N LEU A 127 29.49 34.85 -12.47
CA LEU A 127 29.56 34.29 -13.81
C LEU A 127 30.60 35.08 -14.61
N ASN A 128 31.62 34.39 -15.15
CA ASN A 128 32.72 34.98 -15.92
C ASN A 128 33.45 36.15 -15.22
N GLY A 129 33.37 36.22 -13.88
CA GLY A 129 33.96 37.27 -13.05
C GLY A 129 32.99 38.36 -12.59
N THR A 130 31.78 38.43 -13.14
CA THR A 130 30.73 39.38 -12.71
C THR A 130 29.80 38.73 -11.69
N THR A 131 29.52 39.40 -10.57
CA THR A 131 28.61 38.90 -9.53
C THR A 131 27.18 38.72 -10.05
N CYS A 132 26.56 37.58 -9.76
CA CYS A 132 25.14 37.34 -10.03
C CYS A 132 24.27 38.00 -8.97
N THR A 133 23.08 38.49 -9.36
CA THR A 133 22.04 38.84 -8.37
C THR A 133 21.39 37.56 -7.88
N GLY A 134 21.48 37.32 -6.58
CA GLY A 134 20.91 36.14 -5.95
C GLY A 134 21.76 34.89 -6.13
N ALA A 135 22.53 34.58 -5.09
CA ALA A 135 22.27 33.35 -4.37
C ALA A 135 21.08 33.61 -3.44
N HIS A 136 19.86 33.73 -4.00
CA HIS A 136 18.71 34.23 -3.26
C HIS A 136 17.76 33.08 -2.95
N GLN A 137 17.69 32.72 -1.67
CA GLN A 137 16.79 31.69 -1.18
C GLN A 137 15.33 32.17 -1.31
N ALA A 138 14.52 31.37 -2.01
CA ALA A 138 13.08 31.59 -2.14
C ALA A 138 12.40 31.77 -0.76
N PRO A 139 11.30 32.54 -0.69
CA PRO A 139 10.64 32.81 0.59
C PRO A 139 10.09 31.51 1.19
N THR A 140 9.92 31.48 2.49
CA THR A 140 9.10 30.44 3.15
C THR A 140 7.66 30.92 3.25
N VAL A 141 6.69 30.03 3.03
CA VAL A 141 5.26 30.33 3.18
C VAL A 141 4.49 29.13 3.69
N ALA A 142 3.55 29.39 4.60
CA ALA A 142 2.60 28.40 5.11
C ALA A 142 1.20 29.04 5.17
N LEU A 143 0.21 28.34 4.62
CA LEU A 143 -1.20 28.68 4.81
C LEU A 143 -1.59 28.24 6.24
N THR A 144 -2.08 29.18 7.05
CA THR A 144 -2.41 28.99 8.47
C THR A 144 -3.92 29.02 8.76
N SER A 145 -4.71 29.51 7.80
CA SER A 145 -6.16 29.33 7.71
C SER A 145 -6.54 29.16 6.23
N PRO A 146 -7.48 28.27 5.87
CA PRO A 146 -8.26 27.38 6.74
C PRO A 146 -7.43 26.21 7.30
N ALA A 147 -8.06 25.39 8.15
CA ALA A 147 -7.47 24.13 8.61
C ALA A 147 -7.74 22.99 7.59
N ALA A 148 -6.81 22.05 7.47
CA ALA A 148 -6.98 20.89 6.59
C ALA A 148 -8.22 20.05 6.95
N GLY A 149 -9.03 19.72 5.95
CA GLY A 149 -10.31 19.02 6.14
C GLY A 149 -11.42 19.89 6.73
N ALA A 150 -11.25 21.22 6.80
CA ALA A 150 -12.33 22.12 7.20
C ALA A 150 -13.51 22.03 6.20
N THR A 151 -14.73 22.13 6.73
CA THR A 151 -15.96 22.08 5.93
C THR A 151 -16.67 23.43 5.98
N TYR A 152 -16.96 23.98 4.81
CA TYR A 152 -17.69 25.23 4.62
C TYR A 152 -18.99 24.95 3.84
N SER A 153 -19.88 25.95 3.75
CA SER A 153 -21.09 25.89 2.91
C SER A 153 -20.93 26.87 1.75
N ALA A 154 -21.42 26.52 0.56
CA ALA A 154 -21.37 27.39 -0.60
C ALA A 154 -21.94 28.79 -0.28
N GLY A 155 -21.18 29.84 -0.62
CA GLY A 155 -21.51 31.23 -0.28
C GLY A 155 -21.20 31.66 1.16
N ALA A 156 -20.55 30.84 1.99
CA ALA A 156 -19.95 31.27 3.25
C ALA A 156 -18.53 31.84 3.00
N THR A 157 -18.12 32.84 3.78
CA THR A 157 -16.76 33.36 3.76
C THR A 157 -15.78 32.30 4.28
N ILE A 158 -14.76 31.98 3.47
CA ILE A 158 -13.62 31.13 3.83
C ILE A 158 -12.42 32.05 4.11
N PRO A 159 -12.03 32.25 5.39
CA PRO A 159 -10.93 33.13 5.73
C PRO A 159 -9.60 32.44 5.43
N LEU A 160 -8.90 32.92 4.41
CA LEU A 160 -7.55 32.50 4.07
C LEU A 160 -6.55 33.36 4.85
N ALA A 161 -5.53 32.75 5.43
CA ALA A 161 -4.45 33.47 6.12
C ALA A 161 -3.12 32.74 5.91
N ALA A 162 -2.04 33.49 5.74
CA ALA A 162 -0.71 32.92 5.50
C ALA A 162 0.38 33.64 6.29
N THR A 163 1.34 32.86 6.80
CA THR A 163 2.63 33.37 7.25
C THR A 163 3.65 33.19 6.13
N ALA A 164 4.24 34.29 5.68
CA ALA A 164 5.35 34.29 4.73
C ALA A 164 6.58 34.97 5.34
N THR A 165 7.79 34.52 4.98
CA THR A 165 9.06 35.10 5.44
C THR A 165 10.12 34.94 4.37
N ALA A 166 10.63 36.05 3.86
CA ALA A 166 11.70 36.10 2.88
C ALA A 166 13.07 35.84 3.53
N ALA A 167 14.00 35.27 2.76
CA ALA A 167 15.37 35.01 3.19
C ALA A 167 16.35 36.12 2.71
N ASP A 168 17.62 35.98 3.05
CA ASP A 168 18.77 36.77 2.55
C ASP A 168 18.63 38.30 2.62
N GLY A 169 17.80 38.81 3.53
CA GLY A 169 17.54 40.24 3.72
C GLY A 169 16.53 40.86 2.74
N ALA A 170 15.89 40.04 1.89
CA ALA A 170 14.75 40.46 1.09
C ALA A 170 13.49 40.68 1.97
N SER A 171 12.47 41.30 1.39
CA SER A 171 11.13 41.43 1.99
C SER A 171 10.10 40.67 1.16
N VAL A 172 9.03 40.17 1.79
CA VAL A 172 7.89 39.58 1.06
C VAL A 172 7.13 40.71 0.37
N SER A 173 7.02 40.67 -0.96
CA SER A 173 6.42 41.73 -1.78
C SER A 173 4.92 41.54 -1.98
N LYS A 174 4.44 40.28 -2.00
CA LYS A 174 3.03 39.90 -1.96
C LYS A 174 2.87 38.43 -1.56
N VAL A 175 1.68 38.08 -1.09
CA VAL A 175 1.17 36.71 -1.04
C VAL A 175 -0.10 36.62 -1.89
N GLU A 176 -0.15 35.63 -2.76
CA GLU A 176 -1.33 35.28 -3.54
C GLU A 176 -2.01 34.04 -2.96
N PHE A 177 -3.33 34.00 -2.99
CA PHE A 177 -4.12 32.86 -2.51
C PHE A 177 -4.83 32.20 -3.70
N TYR A 178 -4.76 30.88 -3.77
CA TYR A 178 -5.24 30.07 -4.88
C TYR A 178 -6.22 28.98 -4.43
N ASP A 179 -7.15 28.62 -5.33
CA ASP A 179 -7.96 27.40 -5.30
C ASP A 179 -7.65 26.61 -6.58
N ASP A 180 -7.02 25.44 -6.43
CA ASP A 180 -6.31 24.76 -7.52
C ASP A 180 -5.45 25.75 -8.34
N THR A 181 -5.73 25.95 -9.63
CA THR A 181 -5.00 26.89 -10.50
C THR A 181 -5.57 28.32 -10.50
N THR A 182 -6.66 28.57 -9.78
CA THR A 182 -7.42 29.83 -9.84
C THR A 182 -6.97 30.79 -8.75
N LEU A 183 -6.43 31.94 -9.16
CA LEU A 183 -6.10 33.04 -8.25
C LEU A 183 -7.39 33.61 -7.64
N LEU A 184 -7.53 33.48 -6.31
CA LEU A 184 -8.65 34.02 -5.54
C LEU A 184 -8.44 35.49 -5.19
N GLY A 185 -7.20 35.83 -4.81
CA GLY A 185 -6.85 37.17 -4.35
C GLY A 185 -5.37 37.35 -4.05
N THR A 186 -4.98 38.60 -3.79
CA THR A 186 -3.59 39.01 -3.53
C THR A 186 -3.56 39.97 -2.35
N ASP A 187 -2.67 39.74 -1.40
CA ASP A 187 -2.37 40.67 -0.31
C ASP A 187 -0.89 41.09 -0.38
N THR A 188 -0.62 42.38 -0.16
CA THR A 188 0.72 42.98 -0.17
C THR A 188 1.24 43.32 1.22
N SER A 189 0.42 43.17 2.28
CA SER A 189 0.74 43.62 3.63
C SER A 189 0.58 42.51 4.66
N ALA A 190 1.61 42.28 5.50
CA ALA A 190 1.50 41.34 6.62
C ALA A 190 0.62 41.93 7.75
N PRO A 191 -0.24 41.13 8.44
CA PRO A 191 -0.44 39.70 8.26
C PRO A 191 -1.31 39.36 7.05
N TYR A 192 -0.80 38.52 6.15
CA TYR A 192 -1.43 38.25 4.85
C TYR A 192 -2.74 37.47 5.02
N ALA A 193 -3.85 38.03 4.54
CA ALA A 193 -5.17 37.41 4.64
C ALA A 193 -6.09 37.73 3.45
N PHE A 194 -7.04 36.85 3.16
CA PHE A 194 -8.06 37.04 2.13
C PHE A 194 -9.37 36.35 2.49
N ASP A 195 -10.48 37.08 2.47
CA ASP A 195 -11.82 36.54 2.72
C ASP A 195 -12.46 36.05 1.41
N TRP A 196 -12.35 34.75 1.12
CA TRP A 196 -12.94 34.18 -0.09
C TRP A 196 -14.44 33.91 0.10
N THR A 197 -15.27 34.62 -0.67
CA THR A 197 -16.74 34.64 -0.50
C THR A 197 -17.52 33.94 -1.63
N SER A 198 -16.83 33.51 -2.70
CA SER A 198 -17.43 32.97 -3.93
C SER A 198 -17.24 31.47 -4.11
N ALA A 199 -16.91 30.75 -3.04
CA ALA A 199 -16.68 29.31 -3.06
C ALA A 199 -17.90 28.53 -3.60
N ALA A 200 -17.66 27.77 -4.67
CA ALA A 200 -18.63 26.85 -5.27
C ALA A 200 -18.83 25.62 -4.37
N ALA A 201 -19.67 24.67 -4.78
CA ALA A 201 -19.78 23.39 -4.08
C ALA A 201 -18.82 22.37 -4.69
N GLY A 202 -17.95 21.78 -3.87
CA GLY A 202 -16.89 20.86 -4.30
C GLY A 202 -15.84 20.61 -3.22
N ASP A 203 -14.83 19.82 -3.56
CA ASP A 203 -13.55 19.80 -2.84
C ASP A 203 -12.64 20.88 -3.47
N HIS A 204 -11.88 21.58 -2.63
CA HIS A 204 -11.09 22.75 -2.99
C HIS A 204 -9.68 22.64 -2.41
N SER A 205 -8.65 22.91 -3.23
CA SER A 205 -7.24 22.76 -2.85
C SER A 205 -6.61 24.13 -2.66
N LEU A 206 -6.64 24.63 -1.42
CA LEU A 206 -6.26 26.00 -1.12
C LEU A 206 -4.77 26.12 -0.79
N TYR A 207 -4.06 27.04 -1.43
CA TYR A 207 -2.65 27.30 -1.11
C TYR A 207 -2.29 28.79 -1.20
N ALA A 208 -1.19 29.16 -0.52
CA ALA A 208 -0.61 30.50 -0.55
C ALA A 208 0.72 30.49 -1.31
N LYS A 209 0.90 31.45 -2.22
CA LYS A 209 2.12 31.68 -3.00
C LYS A 209 2.76 33.00 -2.58
N ALA A 210 3.91 32.93 -1.91
CA ALA A 210 4.66 34.11 -1.53
C ALA A 210 5.63 34.53 -2.64
N TYR A 211 5.77 35.83 -2.81
CA TYR A 211 6.74 36.50 -3.67
C TYR A 211 7.59 37.43 -2.80
N ASP A 212 8.86 37.62 -3.14
CA ASP A 212 9.73 38.58 -2.46
C ASP A 212 10.13 39.77 -3.34
N SER A 213 10.92 40.69 -2.77
CA SER A 213 11.44 41.89 -3.40
C SER A 213 12.54 41.64 -4.45
N GLN A 214 13.00 40.39 -4.61
CA GLN A 214 13.96 39.96 -5.64
C GLN A 214 13.31 39.06 -6.72
N GLY A 215 12.01 38.78 -6.60
CA GLY A 215 11.22 38.06 -7.58
C GLY A 215 11.29 36.53 -7.49
N ALA A 216 11.86 35.97 -6.41
CA ALA A 216 11.70 34.54 -6.15
C ALA A 216 10.34 34.25 -5.49
N THR A 217 9.91 33.00 -5.59
CA THR A 217 8.58 32.56 -5.17
C THR A 217 8.61 31.20 -4.50
N ALA A 218 7.70 30.97 -3.56
CA ALA A 218 7.43 29.65 -3.01
C ALA A 218 5.93 29.47 -2.77
N GLU A 219 5.52 28.21 -2.65
CA GLU A 219 4.12 27.80 -2.46
C GLU A 219 4.01 26.99 -1.18
N SER A 220 2.92 27.18 -0.42
CA SER A 220 2.65 26.37 0.77
C SER A 220 2.17 24.97 0.38
N THR A 221 2.31 24.00 1.28
CA THR A 221 1.54 22.75 1.19
C THR A 221 0.05 23.06 1.01
N PRO A 222 -0.64 22.53 -0.01
CA PRO A 222 -2.07 22.76 -0.18
C PRO A 222 -2.90 22.23 0.98
N VAL A 223 -4.02 22.90 1.23
CA VAL A 223 -4.96 22.63 2.32
C VAL A 223 -6.31 22.31 1.69
N GLY A 224 -6.63 21.02 1.62
CA GLY A 224 -7.92 20.56 1.15
C GLY A 224 -9.05 21.00 2.09
N VAL A 225 -10.08 21.65 1.55
CA VAL A 225 -11.34 21.95 2.25
C VAL A 225 -12.54 21.47 1.42
N HIS A 226 -13.62 21.13 2.10
CA HIS A 226 -14.85 20.66 1.44
C HIS A 226 -15.95 21.73 1.57
N VAL A 227 -16.53 22.14 0.45
CA VAL A 227 -17.61 23.13 0.41
C VAL A 227 -18.89 22.44 -0.04
N VAL A 228 -19.84 22.28 0.87
CA VAL A 228 -21.11 21.61 0.57
C VAL A 228 -22.08 22.54 -0.19
N SER A 229 -23.03 21.94 -0.93
CA SER A 229 -24.03 22.58 -1.80
C SER A 229 -25.14 23.36 -1.08
N GLY A 230 -24.79 24.11 -0.04
CA GLY A 230 -25.68 24.63 0.99
C GLY A 230 -25.49 23.87 2.31
N PRO A 231 -25.94 24.44 3.43
CA PRO A 231 -25.78 23.80 4.73
C PRO A 231 -26.64 22.52 4.80
N ALA A 232 -26.09 21.45 5.38
CA ALA A 232 -26.67 20.11 5.31
C ALA A 232 -26.60 19.41 6.68
N VAL A 233 -27.59 18.56 6.94
CA VAL A 233 -27.52 17.59 8.03
C VAL A 233 -26.63 16.43 7.59
N VAL A 234 -25.68 16.02 8.42
CA VAL A 234 -24.80 14.88 8.18
C VAL A 234 -25.07 13.82 9.23
N ALA A 235 -25.32 12.57 8.82
CA ALA A 235 -25.52 11.45 9.74
C ALA A 235 -24.50 10.33 9.46
N SER A 236 -23.96 9.73 10.52
CA SER A 236 -23.01 8.62 10.44
C SER A 236 -23.27 7.56 11.53
N PRO A 237 -23.22 6.25 11.21
CA PRO A 237 -23.08 5.69 9.87
C PRO A 237 -24.39 5.84 9.06
N ALA A 238 -24.28 5.92 7.73
CA ALA A 238 -25.45 5.97 6.83
C ALA A 238 -26.27 4.65 6.78
N ALA A 239 -25.76 3.57 7.38
CA ALA A 239 -26.50 2.34 7.62
C ALA A 239 -26.16 1.75 9.01
N LEU A 240 -27.16 1.22 9.69
CA LEU A 240 -27.05 0.75 11.08
C LEU A 240 -27.81 -0.56 11.29
N ALA A 241 -27.12 -1.64 11.63
CA ALA A 241 -27.77 -2.86 12.09
C ALA A 241 -28.13 -2.77 13.58
N VAL A 242 -29.42 -2.97 13.92
CA VAL A 242 -29.92 -3.05 15.31
C VAL A 242 -30.48 -4.46 15.53
N GLN A 243 -30.28 -5.05 16.72
CA GLN A 243 -30.86 -6.35 17.05
C GLN A 243 -32.23 -6.22 17.71
N GLN A 244 -33.09 -7.21 17.49
CA GLN A 244 -34.34 -7.42 18.24
C GLN A 244 -34.18 -7.16 19.75
N GLY A 245 -35.01 -6.28 20.31
CA GLY A 245 -35.03 -5.90 21.71
C GLY A 245 -33.74 -5.19 22.17
N LYS A 246 -33.04 -4.49 21.27
CA LYS A 246 -31.84 -3.69 21.54
C LYS A 246 -31.95 -2.33 20.85
N SER A 247 -31.01 -1.45 21.16
CA SER A 247 -30.88 -0.14 20.55
C SER A 247 -29.49 0.00 19.91
N GLY A 248 -29.43 0.69 18.78
CA GLY A 248 -28.19 1.19 18.18
C GLY A 248 -28.20 2.71 18.11
N THR A 249 -27.05 3.32 17.84
CA THR A 249 -26.90 4.77 17.74
C THR A 249 -26.23 5.16 16.42
N PHE A 250 -26.67 6.28 15.86
CA PHE A 250 -25.94 7.01 14.83
C PHE A 250 -25.76 8.47 15.26
N GLY A 251 -24.61 9.06 14.96
CA GLY A 251 -24.34 10.46 15.20
C GLY A 251 -24.95 11.33 14.12
N VAL A 252 -25.43 12.51 14.49
CA VAL A 252 -25.87 13.58 13.60
C VAL A 252 -25.08 14.85 13.92
N LYS A 253 -24.61 15.55 12.88
CA LYS A 253 -23.98 16.88 12.96
C LYS A 253 -24.50 17.77 11.82
N LEU A 254 -24.08 19.03 11.78
CA LEU A 254 -24.22 19.87 10.59
C LEU A 254 -22.92 19.84 9.76
N SER A 255 -23.02 20.17 8.47
CA SER A 255 -21.88 20.33 7.57
C SER A 255 -21.10 21.64 7.78
N GLY A 256 -21.75 22.70 8.29
CA GLY A 256 -21.15 24.01 8.50
C GLY A 256 -21.68 24.71 9.76
N GLN A 257 -20.99 25.78 10.17
CA GLN A 257 -21.36 26.56 11.34
C GLN A 257 -22.66 27.35 11.10
N PRO A 258 -23.71 27.17 11.92
CA PRO A 258 -24.96 27.90 11.73
C PRO A 258 -24.88 29.30 12.36
N SER A 259 -25.52 30.27 11.70
CA SER A 259 -25.67 31.65 12.18
C SER A 259 -26.65 31.81 13.35
N GLY A 260 -27.34 30.74 13.75
CA GLY A 260 -28.27 30.69 14.86
C GLY A 260 -28.52 29.25 15.31
N ASN A 261 -29.46 29.04 16.24
CA ASN A 261 -29.77 27.69 16.73
C ASN A 261 -30.61 26.91 15.70
N VAL A 262 -30.08 25.80 15.21
CA VAL A 262 -30.71 24.90 14.24
C VAL A 262 -31.30 23.70 14.97
N THR A 263 -32.56 23.39 14.71
CA THR A 263 -33.22 22.20 15.25
C THR A 263 -33.34 21.15 14.16
N VAL A 264 -32.63 20.03 14.32
CA VAL A 264 -32.74 18.85 13.46
C VAL A 264 -33.75 17.88 14.09
N THR A 265 -34.75 17.49 13.33
CA THR A 265 -35.74 16.48 13.73
C THR A 265 -35.46 15.18 12.98
N VAL A 266 -35.52 14.05 13.68
CA VAL A 266 -35.15 12.73 13.15
C VAL A 266 -36.34 11.78 13.26
N THR A 267 -36.82 11.28 12.13
CA THR A 267 -38.04 10.46 12.05
C THR A 267 -37.84 9.26 11.14
N ARG A 268 -38.57 8.16 11.41
CA ARG A 268 -38.68 7.06 10.44
C ARG A 268 -39.60 7.49 9.29
N THR A 269 -39.10 7.53 8.08
CA THR A 269 -39.83 7.95 6.88
C THR A 269 -40.34 6.78 6.04
N SER A 270 -39.74 5.58 6.13
CA SER A 270 -40.24 4.38 5.46
C SER A 270 -39.79 3.07 6.11
N GLY A 271 -40.38 1.95 5.68
CA GLY A 271 -39.95 0.59 6.03
C GLY A 271 -40.44 0.07 7.39
N ASN A 272 -39.66 -0.86 7.95
CA ASN A 272 -40.01 -1.68 9.12
C ASN A 272 -40.54 -0.85 10.32
N THR A 273 -41.77 -1.15 10.73
CA THR A 273 -42.48 -0.42 11.79
C THR A 273 -41.95 -0.69 13.19
N GLY A 274 -41.24 -1.80 13.42
CA GLY A 274 -40.63 -2.17 14.70
C GLY A 274 -39.30 -1.47 14.99
N LEU A 275 -38.82 -0.61 14.09
CA LEU A 275 -37.67 0.27 14.33
C LEU A 275 -38.17 1.68 14.69
N THR A 276 -37.80 2.18 15.87
CA THR A 276 -38.31 3.46 16.43
C THR A 276 -37.18 4.33 16.98
N VAL A 277 -37.31 5.66 16.85
CA VAL A 277 -36.37 6.58 17.53
C VAL A 277 -36.71 6.60 19.02
N SER A 278 -35.79 6.11 19.85
CA SER A 278 -35.94 6.04 21.31
C SER A 278 -35.08 7.06 22.07
N GLY A 279 -34.35 7.92 21.34
CA GLY A 279 -33.56 9.04 21.89
C GLY A 279 -32.98 9.88 20.76
N GLY A 280 -32.80 11.19 20.99
CA GLY A 280 -32.26 12.11 19.96
C GLY A 280 -33.19 12.34 18.75
N GLY A 281 -34.51 12.15 18.90
CA GLY A 281 -35.48 12.47 17.84
C GLY A 281 -35.61 13.97 17.51
N THR A 282 -35.09 14.82 18.38
CA THR A 282 -34.87 16.25 18.14
C THR A 282 -33.52 16.62 18.73
N LEU A 283 -32.70 17.33 17.96
CA LEU A 283 -31.34 17.73 18.30
C LEU A 283 -31.15 19.21 18.01
N THR A 284 -30.48 19.95 18.90
CA THR A 284 -30.22 21.38 18.73
C THR A 284 -28.74 21.63 18.52
N PHE A 285 -28.42 22.23 17.38
CA PHE A 285 -27.08 22.63 17.00
C PHE A 285 -26.94 24.15 17.05
N THR A 286 -25.79 24.61 17.52
CA THR A 286 -25.44 26.02 17.72
C THR A 286 -24.09 26.28 17.07
N SER A 287 -23.71 27.56 16.94
CA SER A 287 -22.39 27.96 16.45
C SER A 287 -21.21 27.33 17.24
N ALA A 288 -21.44 26.85 18.47
CA ALA A 288 -20.43 26.22 19.32
C ALA A 288 -20.40 24.67 19.28
N ASN A 289 -21.45 23.99 18.82
CA ASN A 289 -21.52 22.51 18.85
C ASN A 289 -21.90 21.83 17.53
N TRP A 290 -22.16 22.59 16.46
CA TRP A 290 -22.64 22.10 15.15
C TRP A 290 -21.82 20.94 14.55
N SER A 291 -20.51 20.94 14.75
CA SER A 291 -19.56 19.94 14.24
C SER A 291 -19.45 18.71 15.13
N THR A 292 -19.92 18.79 16.38
CA THR A 292 -19.90 17.69 17.35
C THR A 292 -21.11 16.80 17.14
N ALA A 293 -20.87 15.54 16.77
CA ALA A 293 -21.95 14.58 16.52
C ALA A 293 -22.77 14.29 17.79
N GLN A 294 -24.07 14.57 17.73
CA GLN A 294 -25.05 14.22 18.77
C GLN A 294 -25.74 12.89 18.41
N ASN A 295 -25.92 12.00 19.38
CA ASN A 295 -26.39 10.64 19.11
C ASN A 295 -27.93 10.55 19.01
N VAL A 296 -28.42 10.12 17.85
CA VAL A 296 -29.74 9.52 17.69
C VAL A 296 -29.67 8.07 18.17
N THR A 297 -30.66 7.62 18.93
CA THR A 297 -30.80 6.23 19.37
C THR A 297 -32.03 5.63 18.70
N VAL A 298 -31.85 4.52 17.98
CA VAL A 298 -32.94 3.75 17.38
C VAL A 298 -33.04 2.39 18.06
N SER A 299 -34.23 2.07 18.56
CA SER A 299 -34.55 0.76 19.15
C SER A 299 -35.29 -0.12 18.16
N ALA A 300 -35.05 -1.43 18.26
CA ALA A 300 -35.82 -2.46 17.59
C ALA A 300 -36.72 -3.21 18.59
N ASP A 301 -37.94 -3.53 18.17
CA ASP A 301 -38.88 -4.39 18.89
C ASP A 301 -38.28 -5.77 19.20
N ALA A 302 -38.92 -6.51 20.11
CA ALA A 302 -38.47 -7.86 20.49
C ALA A 302 -38.58 -8.91 19.37
N SER A 303 -39.25 -8.58 18.26
CA SER A 303 -39.48 -9.47 17.12
C SER A 303 -39.82 -8.71 15.84
N GLY A 304 -39.04 -8.96 14.79
CA GLY A 304 -39.22 -8.38 13.46
C GLY A 304 -37.96 -8.62 12.61
N THR A 305 -38.01 -8.26 11.32
CA THR A 305 -36.85 -8.33 10.41
C THR A 305 -37.02 -7.35 9.27
N GLY A 306 -35.94 -6.72 8.84
CA GLY A 306 -35.92 -5.84 7.67
C GLY A 306 -35.61 -4.38 8.01
N ALA A 307 -35.46 -3.58 6.97
CA ALA A 307 -34.95 -2.22 7.07
C ALA A 307 -36.03 -1.14 7.15
N ALA A 308 -35.66 -0.01 7.76
CA ALA A 308 -36.41 1.22 7.80
C ALA A 308 -35.48 2.41 7.52
N VAL A 309 -35.97 3.41 6.79
CA VAL A 309 -35.22 4.64 6.53
C VAL A 309 -35.57 5.66 7.60
N PHE A 310 -34.55 6.25 8.20
CA PHE A 310 -34.66 7.38 9.13
C PHE A 310 -34.10 8.62 8.44
N THR A 311 -34.86 9.71 8.45
CA THR A 311 -34.46 10.99 7.85
C THR A 311 -34.23 12.02 8.95
N ALA A 312 -33.06 12.63 8.95
CA ALA A 312 -32.67 13.71 9.84
C ALA A 312 -32.71 15.03 9.06
N LYS A 313 -33.61 15.95 9.42
CA LYS A 313 -33.94 17.15 8.63
C LYS A 313 -34.03 18.40 9.51
N ALA A 314 -33.56 19.53 9.00
CA ALA A 314 -33.81 20.87 9.54
C ALA A 314 -34.34 21.81 8.44
N THR A 315 -34.92 22.95 8.83
CA THR A 315 -35.42 23.97 7.89
C THR A 315 -34.25 24.70 7.24
N GLY A 316 -34.18 24.73 5.91
CA GLY A 316 -33.07 25.32 5.16
C GLY A 316 -31.81 24.45 5.09
N TYR A 317 -31.92 23.16 5.45
CA TYR A 317 -30.83 22.19 5.41
C TYR A 317 -31.21 20.99 4.55
N ASP A 318 -30.26 20.48 3.75
CA ASP A 318 -30.40 19.17 3.12
C ASP A 318 -30.44 18.06 4.18
N ALA A 319 -31.23 17.01 3.92
CA ALA A 319 -31.58 16.00 4.90
C ALA A 319 -30.75 14.72 4.74
N ALA A 320 -30.04 14.32 5.80
CA ALA A 320 -29.39 13.02 5.86
C ALA A 320 -30.43 11.88 5.95
N THR A 321 -30.10 10.72 5.39
CA THR A 321 -30.84 9.48 5.60
C THR A 321 -29.94 8.39 6.19
N VAL A 322 -30.51 7.56 7.06
CA VAL A 322 -29.86 6.40 7.66
C VAL A 322 -30.75 5.19 7.45
N THR A 323 -30.23 4.14 6.80
CA THR A 323 -30.93 2.87 6.64
C THR A 323 -30.65 1.98 7.84
N VAL A 324 -31.62 1.88 8.76
CA VAL A 324 -31.51 1.03 9.94
C VAL A 324 -32.11 -0.35 9.61
N THR A 325 -31.38 -1.43 9.85
CA THR A 325 -31.85 -2.81 9.60
C THR A 325 -32.07 -3.55 10.91
N GLU A 326 -33.28 -4.06 11.11
CA GLU A 326 -33.57 -4.97 12.21
C GLU A 326 -33.01 -6.36 11.90
N THR A 327 -32.18 -6.84 12.81
CA THR A 327 -31.49 -8.13 12.75
C THR A 327 -31.93 -9.03 13.90
N LYS A 328 -31.96 -10.34 13.66
CA LYS A 328 -32.31 -11.33 14.68
C LYS A 328 -31.26 -11.33 15.80
N SER A 329 -31.67 -11.43 17.06
CA SER A 329 -30.70 -11.44 18.16
C SER A 329 -29.94 -12.77 18.22
N ASN A 330 -28.77 -12.81 17.59
CA ASN A 330 -27.93 -13.99 17.46
C ASN A 330 -26.83 -14.09 18.55
N GLY A 331 -26.73 -13.07 19.40
CA GLY A 331 -25.93 -13.04 20.62
C GLY A 331 -24.50 -12.52 20.48
N ALA A 332 -23.97 -12.04 21.62
CA ALA A 332 -22.85 -11.11 21.87
C ALA A 332 -21.51 -11.22 21.09
N TYR A 333 -21.35 -12.16 20.17
CA TYR A 333 -20.24 -12.18 19.20
C TYR A 333 -20.66 -11.64 17.82
N GLU A 334 -21.93 -11.75 17.43
CA GLU A 334 -22.43 -11.15 16.18
C GLU A 334 -22.65 -9.64 16.37
N ASP A 335 -23.10 -9.22 17.57
CA ASP A 335 -23.17 -7.82 18.01
C ASP A 335 -21.80 -7.11 17.86
N ARG A 336 -20.72 -7.81 18.23
CA ARG A 336 -19.34 -7.33 18.15
C ARG A 336 -18.81 -7.29 16.72
N PHE A 337 -19.27 -8.19 15.87
CA PHE A 337 -19.00 -8.12 14.44
C PHE A 337 -19.68 -6.87 13.85
N LEU A 338 -20.98 -6.67 14.09
CA LEU A 338 -21.72 -5.49 13.60
C LEU A 338 -21.13 -4.18 14.15
N THR A 339 -20.73 -4.15 15.42
CA THR A 339 -20.06 -2.97 16.03
C THR A 339 -18.74 -2.61 15.33
N LEU A 340 -17.97 -3.61 14.87
CA LEU A 340 -16.72 -3.38 14.14
C LEU A 340 -16.97 -3.08 12.66
N TYR A 341 -17.93 -3.79 12.04
CA TYR A 341 -18.38 -3.57 10.68
C TYR A 341 -18.82 -2.11 10.48
N ASN A 342 -19.72 -1.61 11.33
CA ASN A 342 -20.22 -0.23 11.27
C ASN A 342 -19.11 0.82 11.43
N LYS A 343 -17.99 0.50 12.09
CA LYS A 343 -16.81 1.39 12.19
C LYS A 343 -15.93 1.36 10.95
N ILE A 344 -15.80 0.19 10.32
CA ILE A 344 -15.04 0.04 9.08
C ILE A 344 -15.81 0.72 7.94
N THR A 345 -17.13 0.50 7.84
CA THR A 345 -17.98 1.06 6.77
C THR A 345 -18.60 2.42 7.10
N ASP A 346 -18.05 3.15 8.07
CA ASP A 346 -18.38 4.55 8.34
C ASP A 346 -17.30 5.42 7.69
N PRO A 347 -17.62 6.22 6.65
CA PRO A 347 -16.65 7.03 5.93
C PRO A 347 -15.82 7.96 6.82
N ALA A 348 -16.37 8.39 7.97
CA ALA A 348 -15.64 9.23 8.93
C ALA A 348 -14.45 8.53 9.61
N ASN A 349 -14.24 7.21 9.40
CA ASN A 349 -13.06 6.48 9.87
C ASN A 349 -12.08 6.10 8.74
N GLY A 350 -12.24 6.60 7.50
CA GLY A 350 -11.20 6.57 6.47
C GLY A 350 -10.70 5.19 6.00
N TYR A 351 -11.50 4.13 6.08
CA TYR A 351 -11.09 2.78 5.61
C TYR A 351 -11.21 2.58 4.09
N PHE A 352 -11.80 3.54 3.37
CA PHE A 352 -12.14 3.43 1.96
C PHE A 352 -11.97 4.76 1.24
N SER A 353 -11.58 4.73 -0.03
CA SER A 353 -11.59 5.90 -0.92
C SER A 353 -13.02 6.32 -1.30
N LYS A 354 -13.13 7.43 -2.04
CA LYS A 354 -14.40 7.92 -2.64
C LYS A 354 -15.04 6.92 -3.62
N GLU A 355 -14.26 6.08 -4.29
CA GLU A 355 -14.72 4.95 -5.12
C GLU A 355 -15.30 3.78 -4.28
N GLY A 356 -15.04 3.77 -2.97
CA GLY A 356 -15.34 2.65 -2.07
C GLY A 356 -14.25 1.57 -2.04
N ILE A 357 -13.06 1.85 -2.59
CA ILE A 357 -11.90 0.95 -2.60
C ILE A 357 -11.30 0.87 -1.21
N PRO A 358 -11.06 -0.33 -0.63
CA PRO A 358 -10.50 -0.45 0.71
C PRO A 358 -9.02 -0.06 0.69
N TYR A 359 -8.59 0.92 1.47
CA TYR A 359 -7.16 1.16 1.69
C TYR A 359 -6.52 -0.01 2.46
N HIS A 360 -5.20 -0.15 2.39
CA HIS A 360 -4.47 -1.12 3.20
C HIS A 360 -4.53 -0.77 4.71
N SER A 361 -4.45 0.52 5.05
CA SER A 361 -4.72 1.11 6.36
C SER A 361 -5.40 2.48 6.28
N VAL A 362 -5.92 2.97 7.41
CA VAL A 362 -6.44 4.35 7.54
C VAL A 362 -5.29 5.34 7.72
N GLU A 363 -4.17 4.85 8.25
CA GLU A 363 -2.93 5.58 8.39
C GLU A 363 -2.12 5.51 7.08
N THR A 364 -1.73 6.66 6.51
CA THR A 364 -0.97 6.75 5.24
C THR A 364 0.50 6.34 5.37
N LEU A 365 1.15 6.67 6.49
CA LEU A 365 2.57 6.35 6.72
C LEU A 365 2.68 4.93 7.29
N MET A 366 2.80 3.94 6.41
CA MET A 366 3.02 2.55 6.78
C MET A 366 3.73 1.77 5.66
N VAL A 367 4.77 1.02 6.05
CA VAL A 367 5.61 0.21 5.15
C VAL A 367 5.68 -1.20 5.73
N GLU A 368 5.03 -2.20 5.10
CA GLU A 368 5.11 -3.61 5.54
C GLU A 368 5.04 -4.68 4.45
N ALA A 369 4.50 -4.34 3.27
CA ALA A 369 4.59 -5.14 2.03
C ALA A 369 4.18 -4.26 0.82
N PRO A 370 3.05 -3.53 0.86
CA PRO A 370 2.98 -2.17 0.32
C PRO A 370 3.90 -1.23 1.12
N ASP A 371 4.28 -0.11 0.52
CA ASP A 371 5.15 0.93 1.07
C ASP A 371 4.41 2.25 1.37
N GLN A 372 3.13 2.37 1.01
CA GLN A 372 2.26 3.47 1.42
C GLN A 372 0.86 2.94 1.84
N GLY A 373 0.31 3.45 2.94
CA GLY A 373 -0.87 2.85 3.61
C GLY A 373 -2.22 3.01 2.89
N HIS A 374 -2.31 3.98 1.96
CA HIS A 374 -3.41 4.20 1.03
C HIS A 374 -3.18 3.53 -0.34
N GLU A 375 -2.07 2.83 -0.55
CA GLU A 375 -2.10 1.72 -1.50
C GLU A 375 -3.16 0.70 -1.04
N THR A 376 -3.63 -0.12 -1.97
CA THR A 376 -4.42 -1.29 -1.68
C THR A 376 -3.83 -2.52 -2.33
N THR A 377 -4.36 -3.67 -1.94
CA THR A 377 -3.89 -4.97 -2.41
C THR A 377 -5.07 -5.91 -2.64
N SER A 378 -4.84 -6.94 -3.45
CA SER A 378 -5.76 -8.08 -3.52
C SER A 378 -5.97 -8.74 -2.15
N GLU A 379 -5.02 -8.63 -1.18
CA GLU A 379 -5.29 -8.96 0.23
C GLU A 379 -6.45 -8.12 0.79
N ALA A 380 -6.44 -6.80 0.64
CA ALA A 380 -7.50 -5.93 1.13
C ALA A 380 -8.87 -6.25 0.50
N TYR A 381 -8.95 -6.34 -0.83
CA TYR A 381 -10.18 -6.73 -1.55
C TYR A 381 -10.70 -8.11 -1.11
N SER A 382 -9.84 -9.12 -1.00
CA SER A 382 -10.25 -10.45 -0.54
C SER A 382 -10.68 -10.48 0.95
N TYR A 383 -10.20 -9.56 1.79
CA TYR A 383 -10.73 -9.36 3.14
C TYR A 383 -12.05 -8.57 3.15
N LEU A 384 -12.25 -7.60 2.26
CA LEU A 384 -13.53 -6.90 2.07
C LEU A 384 -14.62 -7.90 1.66
N ILE A 385 -14.39 -8.69 0.61
CA ILE A 385 -15.31 -9.75 0.16
C ILE A 385 -15.63 -10.72 1.31
N TRP A 386 -14.63 -11.08 2.14
CA TRP A 386 -14.87 -11.95 3.31
C TRP A 386 -15.66 -11.28 4.43
N MET A 387 -15.44 -9.98 4.68
CA MET A 387 -16.24 -9.20 5.63
C MET A 387 -17.70 -9.14 5.19
N GLN A 388 -17.94 -8.89 3.90
CA GLN A 388 -19.29 -8.81 3.35
C GLN A 388 -20.00 -10.17 3.28
N ALA A 389 -19.27 -11.26 3.03
CA ALA A 389 -19.82 -12.61 3.18
C ALA A 389 -20.26 -12.91 4.64
N VAL A 390 -19.52 -12.41 5.64
CA VAL A 390 -19.91 -12.53 7.05
C VAL A 390 -21.09 -11.60 7.39
N TYR A 391 -21.17 -10.42 6.77
CA TYR A 391 -22.32 -9.52 6.91
C TYR A 391 -23.61 -10.20 6.43
N GLY A 392 -23.65 -10.73 5.21
CA GLY A 392 -24.82 -11.47 4.69
C GLY A 392 -25.22 -12.67 5.55
N LYS A 393 -24.26 -13.37 6.17
CA LYS A 393 -24.54 -14.45 7.15
C LYS A 393 -25.15 -13.94 8.47
N VAL A 394 -24.90 -12.70 8.87
CA VAL A 394 -25.46 -12.10 10.10
C VAL A 394 -26.80 -11.40 9.84
N THR A 395 -26.96 -10.73 8.69
CA THR A 395 -28.11 -9.85 8.39
C THR A 395 -29.11 -10.44 7.41
N GLY A 396 -28.69 -11.35 6.53
CA GLY A 396 -29.47 -11.82 5.38
C GLY A 396 -29.39 -10.91 4.14
N ASP A 397 -28.62 -9.82 4.20
CA ASP A 397 -28.35 -8.91 3.08
C ASP A 397 -27.08 -9.31 2.34
N TRP A 398 -27.25 -9.87 1.14
CA TRP A 398 -26.15 -10.28 0.25
C TRP A 398 -25.74 -9.20 -0.75
N SER A 399 -26.43 -8.06 -0.82
CA SER A 399 -26.11 -6.99 -1.76
C SER A 399 -24.67 -6.49 -1.62
N LYS A 400 -24.18 -6.40 -0.37
CA LYS A 400 -22.83 -5.92 -0.05
C LYS A 400 -21.74 -6.91 -0.46
N PHE A 401 -22.03 -8.22 -0.46
CA PHE A 401 -21.10 -9.24 -0.96
C PHE A 401 -20.94 -9.15 -2.48
N ASN A 402 -22.05 -8.99 -3.20
CA ASN A 402 -22.04 -8.80 -4.66
C ASN A 402 -21.37 -7.47 -5.04
N ALA A 403 -21.65 -6.39 -4.32
CA ALA A 403 -21.02 -5.08 -4.55
C ALA A 403 -19.50 -5.11 -4.34
N ALA A 404 -19.01 -5.78 -3.29
CA ALA A 404 -17.57 -5.96 -3.07
C ALA A 404 -16.88 -6.77 -4.18
N TRP A 405 -17.57 -7.75 -4.77
CA TRP A 405 -17.05 -8.48 -5.93
C TRP A 405 -17.04 -7.62 -7.19
N ALA A 406 -18.12 -6.87 -7.46
CA ALA A 406 -18.21 -5.97 -8.61
C ALA A 406 -17.19 -4.80 -8.56
N LEU A 407 -16.88 -4.31 -7.35
CA LEU A 407 -15.81 -3.33 -7.11
C LEU A 407 -14.44 -3.94 -7.46
N MET A 408 -14.16 -5.14 -6.95
CA MET A 408 -12.93 -5.89 -7.22
C MET A 408 -12.75 -6.19 -8.72
N GLU A 409 -13.83 -6.56 -9.43
CA GLU A 409 -13.82 -6.74 -10.88
C GLU A 409 -13.61 -5.45 -11.69
N LYS A 410 -13.91 -4.28 -11.12
CA LYS A 410 -13.75 -2.99 -11.81
C LYS A 410 -12.35 -2.42 -11.64
N TYR A 411 -11.76 -2.60 -10.46
CA TYR A 411 -10.54 -1.90 -10.05
C TYR A 411 -9.34 -2.84 -9.86
N MET A 412 -9.52 -4.07 -9.35
CA MET A 412 -8.38 -4.97 -9.07
C MET A 412 -8.15 -6.04 -10.14
N ILE A 413 -9.12 -6.35 -11.00
CA ILE A 413 -8.92 -7.23 -12.17
C ILE A 413 -8.72 -6.36 -13.40
N PRO A 414 -7.56 -6.43 -14.10
CA PRO A 414 -7.33 -5.71 -15.34
C PRO A 414 -8.39 -6.05 -16.40
N SER A 415 -9.04 -5.04 -16.97
CA SER A 415 -10.00 -5.19 -18.07
C SER A 415 -9.29 -5.46 -19.39
N HIS A 416 -10.04 -5.80 -20.44
CA HIS A 416 -9.45 -5.96 -21.78
C HIS A 416 -8.72 -4.70 -22.29
N ALA A 417 -9.10 -3.49 -21.84
CA ALA A 417 -8.40 -2.27 -22.20
C ALA A 417 -7.04 -2.12 -21.49
N ASP A 418 -6.85 -2.79 -20.34
CA ASP A 418 -5.63 -2.78 -19.53
C ASP A 418 -4.66 -3.89 -19.98
N GLN A 419 -5.19 -5.04 -20.43
CA GLN A 419 -4.43 -6.19 -20.96
C GLN A 419 -4.74 -6.53 -22.44
N PRO A 420 -4.69 -5.57 -23.39
CA PRO A 420 -5.31 -5.68 -24.72
C PRO A 420 -4.67 -6.68 -25.68
N THR A 421 -3.39 -7.02 -25.49
CA THR A 421 -2.59 -7.78 -26.48
C THR A 421 -2.36 -9.25 -26.10
N ASN A 422 -3.17 -9.80 -25.17
CA ASN A 422 -3.20 -11.23 -24.84
C ASN A 422 -3.37 -12.15 -26.07
N SER A 423 -3.95 -11.64 -27.17
CA SER A 423 -4.11 -12.36 -28.45
C SER A 423 -2.79 -12.73 -29.14
N PHE A 424 -1.66 -12.10 -28.78
CA PHE A 424 -0.32 -12.49 -29.23
C PHE A 424 0.33 -13.60 -28.39
N TYR A 425 -0.34 -14.07 -27.33
CA TYR A 425 0.25 -15.05 -26.41
C TYR A 425 0.47 -16.42 -27.09
N ASN A 426 1.71 -16.92 -27.01
CA ASN A 426 2.08 -18.22 -27.57
C ASN A 426 2.28 -19.26 -26.47
N ALA A 427 1.27 -20.10 -26.23
CA ALA A 427 1.33 -21.18 -25.25
C ALA A 427 2.47 -22.22 -25.47
N SER A 428 3.05 -22.29 -26.68
CA SER A 428 4.24 -23.13 -26.96
C SER A 428 5.58 -22.42 -26.69
N LYS A 429 5.56 -21.12 -26.38
CA LYS A 429 6.70 -20.28 -25.96
C LYS A 429 6.21 -19.23 -24.95
N PRO A 430 5.82 -19.66 -23.72
CA PRO A 430 5.02 -18.84 -22.81
C PRO A 430 5.77 -17.62 -22.26
N ALA A 431 7.09 -17.69 -22.11
CA ALA A 431 7.97 -16.57 -21.77
C ALA A 431 9.41 -16.89 -22.17
N THR A 432 10.24 -15.86 -22.37
CA THR A 432 11.71 -15.99 -22.44
C THR A 432 12.27 -16.00 -21.02
N TYR A 433 13.29 -16.82 -20.76
CA TYR A 433 13.90 -16.93 -19.45
C TYR A 433 14.82 -15.73 -19.13
N ALA A 434 14.69 -15.18 -17.92
CA ALA A 434 15.74 -14.48 -17.22
C ALA A 434 15.99 -15.16 -15.85
N PRO A 435 17.25 -15.24 -15.39
CA PRO A 435 17.58 -15.69 -14.04
C PRO A 435 17.04 -14.70 -13.00
N GLU A 436 16.79 -15.17 -11.78
CA GLU A 436 16.75 -14.28 -10.63
C GLU A 436 18.14 -14.20 -10.00
N HIS A 437 18.39 -13.13 -9.23
CA HIS A 437 19.63 -12.92 -8.49
C HIS A 437 19.31 -12.65 -7.01
N ASP A 438 20.29 -12.80 -6.13
CA ASP A 438 20.06 -12.62 -4.69
C ASP A 438 19.90 -11.13 -4.34
N LEU A 439 20.73 -10.25 -4.92
CA LEU A 439 20.84 -8.84 -4.54
C LEU A 439 20.30 -7.87 -5.63
N PRO A 440 19.70 -6.72 -5.25
CA PRO A 440 19.16 -5.74 -6.21
C PRO A 440 20.20 -5.08 -7.13
N ASP A 441 21.49 -5.08 -6.79
CA ASP A 441 22.59 -4.53 -7.59
C ASP A 441 23.06 -5.46 -8.72
N GLN A 442 22.54 -6.69 -8.77
CA GLN A 442 22.80 -7.66 -9.83
C GLN A 442 21.83 -7.52 -11.02
N TYR A 443 20.83 -6.65 -10.90
CA TYR A 443 19.82 -6.37 -11.93
C TYR A 443 20.23 -5.15 -12.78
N PRO A 444 19.78 -5.02 -14.06
CA PRO A 444 18.76 -5.82 -14.74
C PRO A 444 19.20 -7.23 -15.14
N ALA A 445 18.35 -8.23 -14.85
CA ALA A 445 18.61 -9.63 -15.16
C ALA A 445 18.44 -9.88 -16.67
N GLN A 446 19.50 -10.37 -17.32
CA GLN A 446 19.54 -10.51 -18.78
C GLN A 446 18.64 -11.65 -19.29
N LEU A 447 17.91 -11.41 -20.39
CA LEU A 447 17.15 -12.45 -21.08
C LEU A 447 18.08 -13.42 -21.82
N ASP A 448 17.91 -14.72 -21.55
CA ASP A 448 18.62 -15.80 -22.22
C ASP A 448 17.64 -16.68 -23.01
N SER A 449 17.61 -16.44 -24.33
CA SER A 449 16.81 -17.20 -25.30
C SER A 449 17.35 -18.60 -25.61
N GLY A 450 18.54 -18.95 -25.11
CA GLY A 450 19.07 -20.32 -25.15
C GLY A 450 18.40 -21.25 -24.12
N VAL A 451 17.81 -20.71 -23.05
CA VAL A 451 17.08 -21.50 -22.04
C VAL A 451 15.65 -21.77 -22.52
N THR A 452 15.39 -23.04 -22.84
CA THR A 452 14.08 -23.48 -23.34
C THR A 452 13.04 -23.57 -22.21
N SER A 453 12.05 -22.68 -22.23
CA SER A 453 10.82 -22.75 -21.43
C SER A 453 9.93 -23.95 -21.85
N GLY A 454 9.06 -24.41 -20.95
CA GLY A 454 8.03 -25.41 -21.25
C GLY A 454 6.82 -24.86 -22.00
N GLN A 455 5.79 -25.69 -22.13
CA GLN A 455 4.50 -25.32 -22.73
C GLN A 455 3.45 -25.02 -21.65
N ASP A 456 2.56 -24.06 -21.92
CA ASP A 456 1.32 -23.82 -21.17
C ASP A 456 0.20 -24.74 -21.68
N PRO A 457 -0.29 -25.70 -20.86
CA PRO A 457 -1.36 -26.61 -21.27
C PRO A 457 -2.78 -26.11 -20.96
N ILE A 458 -2.95 -24.94 -20.32
CA ILE A 458 -4.26 -24.44 -19.86
C ILE A 458 -4.79 -23.23 -20.64
N ALA A 459 -3.95 -22.40 -21.28
CA ALA A 459 -4.43 -21.25 -22.06
C ALA A 459 -5.54 -21.60 -23.07
N ALA A 460 -5.39 -22.69 -23.81
CA ALA A 460 -6.36 -23.09 -24.85
C ALA A 460 -7.72 -23.53 -24.26
N GLU A 461 -7.73 -24.25 -23.13
CA GLU A 461 -8.99 -24.62 -22.48
C GLU A 461 -9.62 -23.46 -21.69
N LEU A 462 -8.83 -22.52 -21.17
CA LEU A 462 -9.33 -21.26 -20.58
C LEU A 462 -10.01 -20.40 -21.66
N LYS A 463 -9.37 -20.20 -22.82
CA LYS A 463 -9.96 -19.51 -23.97
C LYS A 463 -11.25 -20.18 -24.43
N SER A 464 -11.24 -21.52 -24.55
CA SER A 464 -12.43 -22.30 -24.91
C SER A 464 -13.54 -22.22 -23.87
N ALA A 465 -13.21 -22.10 -22.58
CA ALA A 465 -14.19 -21.99 -21.51
C ALA A 465 -14.81 -20.58 -21.44
N TYR A 466 -14.02 -19.52 -21.62
CA TYR A 466 -14.45 -18.15 -21.30
C TYR A 466 -14.59 -17.20 -22.50
N GLY A 467 -14.16 -17.61 -23.71
CA GLY A 467 -14.37 -16.84 -24.94
C GLY A 467 -13.45 -15.63 -25.11
N THR A 468 -12.44 -15.47 -24.26
CA THR A 468 -11.41 -14.44 -24.35
C THR A 468 -10.02 -15.03 -24.04
N ASP A 469 -8.97 -14.36 -24.51
CA ASP A 469 -7.59 -14.62 -24.08
C ASP A 469 -7.27 -13.95 -22.74
N ASP A 470 -8.04 -12.95 -22.30
CA ASP A 470 -7.79 -12.17 -21.07
C ASP A 470 -7.71 -13.05 -19.81
N ILE A 471 -6.84 -12.68 -18.88
CA ILE A 471 -6.74 -13.28 -17.54
C ILE A 471 -7.81 -12.71 -16.61
N TYR A 472 -8.44 -13.57 -15.80
CA TYR A 472 -9.40 -13.16 -14.76
C TYR A 472 -8.91 -13.60 -13.38
N GLY A 473 -7.96 -12.82 -12.85
CA GLY A 473 -7.46 -12.85 -11.48
C GLY A 473 -7.05 -11.44 -11.07
N MET A 474 -6.89 -11.18 -9.77
CA MET A 474 -6.55 -9.83 -9.31
C MET A 474 -5.08 -9.50 -9.57
N HIS A 475 -4.77 -8.27 -9.99
CA HIS A 475 -3.45 -7.72 -9.74
C HIS A 475 -3.22 -7.58 -8.22
N TRP A 476 -1.97 -7.53 -7.76
CA TRP A 476 -1.67 -7.60 -6.33
C TRP A 476 -1.63 -6.25 -5.61
N LEU A 477 -1.33 -5.14 -6.31
CA LEU A 477 -1.13 -3.79 -5.78
C LEU A 477 -1.85 -2.73 -6.65
N GLU A 478 -2.35 -1.67 -6.03
CA GLU A 478 -3.06 -0.53 -6.64
C GLU A 478 -2.83 0.72 -5.78
N ASP A 479 -2.33 1.81 -6.37
CA ASP A 479 -2.21 3.13 -5.72
C ASP A 479 -3.57 3.83 -5.86
N VAL A 480 -4.35 3.86 -4.78
CA VAL A 480 -5.77 4.22 -4.82
C VAL A 480 -5.98 5.73 -5.00
N ASP A 481 -5.10 6.54 -4.41
CA ASP A 481 -5.19 8.01 -4.42
C ASP A 481 -4.27 8.65 -5.49
N ASN A 482 -3.58 7.84 -6.31
CA ASN A 482 -2.57 8.25 -7.29
C ASN A 482 -1.40 9.06 -6.67
N VAL A 483 -0.95 8.63 -5.48
CA VAL A 483 0.14 9.23 -4.70
C VAL A 483 1.47 9.22 -5.47
N TYR A 484 1.70 8.18 -6.27
CA TYR A 484 2.86 8.06 -7.15
C TYR A 484 2.72 8.81 -8.47
N GLY A 485 1.51 9.24 -8.82
CA GLY A 485 1.25 10.15 -9.94
C GLY A 485 1.29 9.54 -11.34
N TYR A 486 1.29 8.20 -11.49
CA TYR A 486 1.28 7.55 -12.80
C TYR A 486 -0.07 7.64 -13.51
N GLY A 487 -1.19 7.47 -12.78
CA GLY A 487 -2.53 7.48 -13.37
C GLY A 487 -2.84 6.30 -14.30
N ASP A 488 -2.38 5.08 -13.97
CA ASP A 488 -2.74 3.83 -14.67
C ASP A 488 -4.19 3.39 -14.33
N THR A 489 -5.17 4.22 -14.71
CA THR A 489 -6.58 4.04 -14.31
C THR A 489 -7.21 2.77 -14.88
N PRO A 490 -7.69 1.83 -14.03
CA PRO A 490 -8.33 0.60 -14.48
C PRO A 490 -9.48 0.87 -15.46
N GLY A 491 -9.39 0.28 -16.66
CA GLY A 491 -10.27 0.55 -17.79
C GLY A 491 -9.58 1.20 -19.01
N GLY A 492 -8.25 1.15 -19.11
CA GLY A 492 -7.47 1.65 -20.25
C GLY A 492 -6.71 2.95 -20.01
N GLY A 493 -6.68 3.46 -18.77
CA GLY A 493 -5.76 4.52 -18.36
C GLY A 493 -4.34 3.96 -18.20
N CYS A 494 -3.33 4.72 -18.64
CA CYS A 494 -1.94 4.27 -18.58
C CYS A 494 -1.00 5.46 -18.79
N GLU A 495 -0.14 5.74 -17.80
CA GLU A 495 0.67 6.95 -17.69
C GLU A 495 -0.12 8.24 -18.00
N ASN A 496 -1.34 8.36 -17.45
CA ASN A 496 -2.19 9.55 -17.59
C ASN A 496 -1.68 10.74 -16.74
N GLY A 497 -0.85 10.48 -15.73
CA GLY A 497 -0.13 11.47 -14.94
C GLY A 497 -0.82 11.96 -13.66
N PRO A 498 -0.15 12.86 -12.91
CA PRO A 498 -0.49 13.18 -11.51
C PRO A 498 -1.75 14.03 -11.34
N SER A 499 -2.30 14.61 -12.41
CA SER A 499 -3.64 15.23 -12.41
C SER A 499 -4.79 14.22 -12.47
N THR A 500 -4.49 12.92 -12.56
CA THR A 500 -5.48 11.85 -12.60
C THR A 500 -5.98 11.55 -11.19
N ASN A 501 -7.19 12.01 -10.86
CA ASN A 501 -7.83 11.81 -9.56
C ASN A 501 -8.48 10.41 -9.39
N ALA A 502 -7.84 9.35 -9.90
CA ALA A 502 -8.37 7.98 -9.91
C ALA A 502 -7.24 6.95 -9.66
N PRO A 503 -7.57 5.73 -9.18
CA PRO A 503 -6.57 4.70 -8.86
C PRO A 503 -5.61 4.38 -10.00
N SER A 504 -4.44 3.84 -9.66
CA SER A 504 -3.36 3.51 -10.59
C SER A 504 -2.85 2.09 -10.32
N PHE A 505 -2.91 1.21 -11.32
CA PHE A 505 -2.27 -0.10 -11.24
C PHE A 505 -0.74 0.06 -11.23
N ILE A 506 -0.10 -0.29 -10.10
CA ILE A 506 1.35 -0.19 -9.89
C ILE A 506 1.93 -1.52 -9.40
N ASN A 507 3.25 -1.66 -9.51
CA ASN A 507 4.00 -2.77 -8.94
C ASN A 507 5.23 -2.22 -8.19
N THR A 508 5.93 -3.09 -7.45
CA THR A 508 7.18 -2.76 -6.75
C THR A 508 8.22 -3.88 -6.96
N TYR A 509 8.15 -4.97 -6.20
CA TYR A 509 9.15 -6.05 -6.19
C TYR A 509 9.43 -6.65 -7.58
N GLN A 510 10.69 -6.66 -8.00
CA GLN A 510 11.20 -7.27 -9.24
C GLN A 510 12.64 -7.82 -9.12
N ARG A 511 13.45 -7.36 -8.15
CA ARG A 511 14.92 -7.54 -8.12
C ARG A 511 15.40 -8.52 -7.04
N GLY A 512 14.70 -9.64 -6.93
CA GLY A 512 15.23 -10.84 -6.27
C GLY A 512 15.04 -10.88 -4.76
N ALA A 513 15.71 -11.84 -4.12
CA ALA A 513 15.32 -12.30 -2.79
C ALA A 513 15.70 -11.34 -1.64
N GLN A 514 16.72 -10.51 -1.82
CA GLN A 514 17.10 -9.46 -0.86
C GLN A 514 16.48 -8.09 -1.20
N GLU A 515 15.60 -7.95 -2.20
CA GLU A 515 14.85 -6.71 -2.39
C GLU A 515 13.75 -6.59 -1.33
N SER A 516 14.05 -5.88 -0.24
CA SER A 516 13.03 -5.56 0.76
C SER A 516 12.11 -4.43 0.28
N VAL A 517 11.00 -4.24 0.99
CA VAL A 517 10.05 -3.13 0.82
C VAL A 517 10.67 -1.72 0.92
N TRP A 518 11.92 -1.61 1.37
CA TRP A 518 12.65 -0.34 1.48
C TRP A 518 13.57 -0.06 0.28
N GLU A 519 13.76 -1.05 -0.59
CA GLU A 519 14.76 -1.01 -1.67
C GLU A 519 14.11 -0.99 -3.06
N THR A 520 12.82 -1.32 -3.16
CA THR A 520 12.01 -1.26 -4.36
C THR A 520 11.99 0.14 -4.99
N ILE A 521 11.83 0.18 -6.32
CA ILE A 521 11.59 1.41 -7.08
C ILE A 521 10.20 1.24 -7.70
N PRO A 522 9.12 1.79 -7.09
CA PRO A 522 7.75 1.65 -7.60
C PRO A 522 7.64 2.04 -9.08
N GLN A 523 6.75 1.35 -9.80
CA GLN A 523 6.62 1.44 -11.25
C GLN A 523 5.18 1.25 -11.73
N PRO A 524 4.77 1.91 -12.84
CA PRO A 524 3.48 1.65 -13.46
C PRO A 524 3.41 0.22 -13.99
N THR A 525 2.21 -0.36 -14.01
CA THR A 525 1.98 -1.65 -14.68
C THR A 525 2.05 -1.49 -16.19
N CYS A 526 1.47 -0.41 -16.72
CA CYS A 526 1.49 -0.07 -18.13
C CYS A 526 2.57 1.00 -18.39
N ASP A 527 3.69 0.56 -18.94
CA ASP A 527 4.86 1.39 -19.19
C ASP A 527 4.88 1.86 -20.67
N LYS A 528 4.62 3.15 -20.89
CA LYS A 528 4.76 3.84 -22.18
C LYS A 528 6.02 4.73 -22.22
N PHE A 529 6.95 4.61 -21.28
CA PHE A 529 8.15 5.45 -21.16
C PHE A 529 7.85 6.95 -20.93
N ALA A 530 6.75 7.29 -20.26
CA ALA A 530 6.50 8.67 -19.81
C ALA A 530 7.25 8.99 -18.51
N TYR A 531 7.42 7.99 -17.64
CA TYR A 531 8.15 8.07 -16.38
C TYR A 531 9.40 7.17 -16.37
N GLY A 532 10.24 7.30 -15.33
CA GLY A 532 11.48 6.52 -15.19
C GLY A 532 12.61 7.02 -16.10
N GLY A 533 13.33 6.09 -16.73
CA GLY A 533 14.45 6.34 -17.63
C GLY A 533 14.05 6.34 -19.11
N LYS A 534 15.05 6.19 -20.00
CA LYS A 534 14.85 6.17 -21.46
C LYS A 534 13.87 5.09 -21.92
N ASN A 535 13.86 3.95 -21.23
CA ASN A 535 13.08 2.76 -21.56
C ASN A 535 11.99 2.51 -20.50
N GLY A 536 11.47 3.58 -19.88
CA GLY A 536 10.56 3.48 -18.74
C GLY A 536 11.30 3.02 -17.49
N TYR A 537 10.72 2.05 -16.79
CA TYR A 537 11.39 1.36 -15.66
C TYR A 537 11.99 0.01 -16.07
N LEU A 538 11.78 -0.43 -17.31
CA LEU A 538 12.07 -1.81 -17.74
C LEU A 538 13.54 -2.22 -17.60
N ASP A 539 14.46 -1.32 -17.94
CA ASP A 539 15.91 -1.54 -17.92
C ASP A 539 16.54 -1.48 -16.51
N LEU A 540 15.73 -1.27 -15.47
CA LEU A 540 16.09 -1.53 -14.07
C LEU A 540 15.91 -3.01 -13.68
N PHE A 541 15.06 -3.74 -14.41
CA PHE A 541 14.58 -5.07 -14.01
C PHE A 541 15.02 -6.18 -14.97
N VAL A 542 14.84 -5.99 -16.27
CA VAL A 542 15.09 -7.02 -17.29
C VAL A 542 16.02 -6.47 -18.36
N GLY A 543 17.07 -7.22 -18.68
CA GLY A 543 18.06 -6.84 -19.68
C GLY A 543 17.71 -7.39 -21.06
N ASP A 544 17.40 -6.48 -21.98
CA ASP A 544 17.20 -6.78 -23.40
C ASP A 544 18.07 -5.87 -24.29
N SER A 545 18.36 -6.37 -25.48
CA SER A 545 18.86 -5.64 -26.66
C SER A 545 17.97 -4.46 -27.10
N SER A 546 16.67 -4.49 -26.81
CA SER A 546 15.72 -3.44 -27.14
C SER A 546 14.49 -3.47 -26.23
N TYR A 547 13.87 -2.31 -26.00
CA TYR A 547 12.72 -2.18 -25.10
C TYR A 547 11.47 -1.71 -25.85
N ALA A 548 10.36 -2.40 -25.61
CA ALA A 548 9.05 -2.04 -26.14
C ALA A 548 8.10 -1.65 -25.00
N LYS A 549 7.27 -0.63 -25.27
CA LYS A 549 6.19 -0.18 -24.38
C LYS A 549 5.26 -1.36 -24.11
N GLN A 550 4.87 -1.58 -22.86
CA GLN A 550 4.25 -2.84 -22.43
C GLN A 550 3.42 -2.71 -21.16
N TRP A 551 2.43 -3.59 -21.02
CA TRP A 551 1.66 -3.78 -19.79
C TRP A 551 2.09 -5.10 -19.13
N LYS A 552 2.06 -5.14 -17.79
CA LYS A 552 2.47 -6.31 -16.99
C LYS A 552 1.70 -6.36 -15.66
N TYR A 553 1.11 -7.51 -15.35
CA TYR A 553 0.36 -7.75 -14.12
C TYR A 553 0.88 -8.99 -13.40
N THR A 554 0.80 -8.96 -12.07
CA THR A 554 1.21 -10.05 -11.16
C THR A 554 0.10 -10.32 -10.16
N ASP A 555 -0.34 -11.58 -10.04
CA ASP A 555 -1.34 -12.06 -9.10
C ASP A 555 -0.70 -12.44 -7.75
N ALA A 556 -1.47 -12.32 -6.66
CA ALA A 556 -1.13 -12.91 -5.36
C ALA A 556 -2.06 -14.11 -5.05
N PRO A 557 -1.63 -15.38 -5.28
CA PRO A 557 -2.51 -16.54 -5.29
C PRO A 557 -3.25 -16.81 -3.98
N ASP A 558 -2.74 -16.28 -2.86
CA ASP A 558 -3.39 -16.40 -1.56
C ASP A 558 -4.55 -15.42 -1.33
N ALA A 559 -4.65 -14.37 -2.15
CA ALA A 559 -5.73 -13.40 -2.18
C ALA A 559 -6.91 -13.88 -3.04
N ASP A 560 -6.66 -14.32 -4.27
CA ASP A 560 -7.68 -14.93 -5.12
C ASP A 560 -8.25 -16.19 -4.46
N ALA A 561 -7.39 -17.06 -3.91
CA ALA A 561 -7.84 -18.19 -3.11
C ALA A 561 -8.65 -17.78 -1.86
N ARG A 562 -8.46 -16.57 -1.31
CA ARG A 562 -9.24 -16.04 -0.18
C ARG A 562 -10.58 -15.45 -0.62
N ALA A 563 -10.65 -14.79 -1.77
CA ALA A 563 -11.91 -14.35 -2.37
C ALA A 563 -12.81 -15.57 -2.69
N ILE A 564 -12.23 -16.63 -3.27
CA ILE A 564 -12.91 -17.91 -3.50
C ILE A 564 -13.32 -18.57 -2.17
N GLN A 565 -12.46 -18.53 -1.15
CA GLN A 565 -12.79 -19.03 0.19
C GLN A 565 -13.96 -18.26 0.83
N ALA A 566 -14.06 -16.95 0.58
CA ALA A 566 -15.16 -16.12 1.04
C ALA A 566 -16.46 -16.45 0.28
N ALA A 567 -16.39 -16.62 -1.04
CA ALA A 567 -17.54 -17.03 -1.87
C ALA A 567 -18.11 -18.39 -1.44
N TYR A 568 -17.26 -19.39 -1.14
CA TYR A 568 -17.70 -20.67 -0.58
C TYR A 568 -18.51 -20.52 0.70
N TRP A 569 -18.11 -19.60 1.59
CA TRP A 569 -18.87 -19.31 2.81
C TRP A 569 -20.14 -18.50 2.53
N ALA A 570 -20.11 -17.53 1.63
CA ALA A 570 -21.29 -16.77 1.22
C ALA A 570 -22.38 -17.71 0.67
N ASP A 571 -22.03 -18.56 -0.29
CA ASP A 571 -22.88 -19.61 -0.83
C ASP A 571 -23.40 -20.57 0.25
N THR A 572 -22.51 -21.13 1.09
CA THR A 572 -22.90 -22.04 2.19
C THR A 572 -23.91 -21.39 3.14
N TRP A 573 -23.76 -20.09 3.42
CA TRP A 573 -24.62 -19.35 4.34
C TRP A 573 -25.92 -18.87 3.67
N ALA A 574 -25.88 -18.49 2.39
CA ALA A 574 -27.05 -18.18 1.57
C ALA A 574 -27.92 -19.43 1.35
N LYS A 575 -27.32 -20.59 1.03
CA LYS A 575 -27.97 -21.92 1.02
C LYS A 575 -28.69 -22.19 2.35
N ALA A 576 -28.03 -21.91 3.49
CA ALA A 576 -28.63 -22.08 4.82
C ALA A 576 -29.74 -21.05 5.19
N GLN A 577 -29.88 -19.98 4.41
CA GLN A 577 -30.93 -18.96 4.56
C GLN A 577 -32.06 -19.09 3.51
N GLY A 578 -31.96 -20.02 2.55
CA GLY A 578 -32.86 -20.09 1.39
C GLY A 578 -32.62 -19.00 0.32
N LYS A 579 -31.45 -18.34 0.36
CA LYS A 579 -31.07 -17.16 -0.41
C LYS A 579 -29.98 -17.42 -1.47
N SER A 580 -29.82 -18.67 -1.92
CA SER A 580 -28.77 -19.04 -2.89
C SER A 580 -28.80 -18.24 -4.19
N ALA A 581 -29.99 -17.86 -4.65
CA ALA A 581 -30.16 -17.02 -5.84
C ALA A 581 -29.43 -15.67 -5.70
N ASP A 582 -29.55 -15.04 -4.52
CA ASP A 582 -28.96 -13.73 -4.19
C ASP A 582 -27.44 -13.65 -4.43
N VAL A 583 -26.72 -14.78 -4.39
CA VAL A 583 -25.25 -14.84 -4.53
C VAL A 583 -24.76 -15.66 -5.73
N SER A 584 -25.64 -16.42 -6.38
CA SER A 584 -25.27 -17.47 -7.35
C SER A 584 -24.36 -17.00 -8.50
N ALA A 585 -24.63 -15.82 -9.09
CA ALA A 585 -23.82 -15.27 -10.16
C ALA A 585 -22.39 -14.91 -9.70
N THR A 586 -22.26 -14.30 -8.52
CA THR A 586 -20.97 -13.94 -7.90
C THR A 586 -20.19 -15.20 -7.48
N VAL A 587 -20.90 -16.23 -7.03
CA VAL A 587 -20.31 -17.52 -6.66
C VAL A 587 -19.77 -18.26 -7.90
N ALA A 588 -20.45 -18.18 -9.05
CA ALA A 588 -19.93 -18.69 -10.32
C ALA A 588 -18.68 -17.94 -10.81
N LYS A 589 -18.59 -16.61 -10.56
CA LYS A 589 -17.38 -15.82 -10.82
C LYS A 589 -16.17 -16.27 -10.00
N ALA A 590 -16.38 -16.72 -8.75
CA ALA A 590 -15.32 -17.36 -7.97
C ALA A 590 -14.84 -18.69 -8.60
N GLY A 591 -15.72 -19.41 -9.30
CA GLY A 591 -15.34 -20.56 -10.13
C GLY A 591 -14.45 -20.17 -11.31
N LYS A 592 -14.75 -19.03 -11.99
CA LYS A 592 -13.87 -18.47 -13.04
C LYS A 592 -12.51 -18.07 -12.49
N MET A 593 -12.47 -17.29 -11.41
CA MET A 593 -11.24 -16.90 -10.73
C MET A 593 -10.38 -18.12 -10.35
N GLY A 594 -11.00 -19.17 -9.81
CA GLY A 594 -10.35 -20.44 -9.53
C GLY A 594 -9.82 -21.18 -10.75
N ASP A 595 -10.35 -20.94 -11.95
CA ASP A 595 -9.87 -21.56 -13.19
C ASP A 595 -8.53 -20.96 -13.64
N TYR A 596 -8.43 -19.62 -13.64
CA TYR A 596 -7.21 -18.88 -13.98
C TYR A 596 -6.13 -18.98 -12.91
N LEU A 597 -6.52 -19.00 -11.63
CA LEU A 597 -5.62 -19.20 -10.48
C LEU A 597 -4.77 -20.48 -10.57
N ARG A 598 -5.12 -21.44 -11.45
CA ARG A 598 -4.27 -22.60 -11.77
C ARG A 598 -2.93 -22.23 -12.40
N TYR A 599 -2.73 -21.02 -12.93
CA TYR A 599 -1.40 -20.53 -13.31
C TYR A 599 -0.41 -20.55 -12.14
N SER A 600 -0.88 -20.36 -10.90
CA SER A 600 -0.06 -20.53 -9.68
C SER A 600 0.38 -21.97 -9.39
N PHE A 601 -0.06 -22.96 -10.17
CA PHE A 601 0.36 -24.36 -10.03
C PHE A 601 1.61 -24.70 -10.84
N PHE A 602 2.10 -23.78 -11.69
CA PHE A 602 3.17 -24.01 -12.65
C PHE A 602 4.50 -23.42 -12.21
N ASP A 603 5.57 -24.15 -12.52
CA ASP A 603 6.92 -23.60 -12.53
C ASP A 603 7.00 -22.30 -13.37
N LYS A 604 7.81 -21.32 -12.91
CA LYS A 604 7.94 -19.98 -13.51
C LYS A 604 8.02 -20.00 -15.03
N TYR A 605 8.93 -20.81 -15.60
CA TYR A 605 9.11 -20.94 -17.05
C TYR A 605 8.64 -22.32 -17.56
N PHE A 606 7.62 -22.89 -16.91
CA PHE A 606 7.00 -24.18 -17.23
C PHE A 606 8.01 -25.34 -17.29
N LYS A 607 9.11 -25.30 -16.51
CA LYS A 607 10.04 -26.42 -16.40
C LYS A 607 9.37 -27.63 -15.75
N LYS A 608 9.85 -28.83 -16.08
CA LYS A 608 9.39 -30.07 -15.46
C LYS A 608 9.62 -30.02 -13.94
N ILE A 609 8.64 -30.46 -13.16
CA ILE A 609 8.76 -30.50 -11.70
C ILE A 609 9.67 -31.65 -11.26
N GLY A 610 10.65 -31.30 -10.43
CA GLY A 610 11.45 -32.22 -9.65
C GLY A 610 12.87 -32.42 -10.18
N ASN A 611 13.85 -32.11 -9.31
CA ASN A 611 15.29 -32.16 -9.63
C ASN A 611 15.72 -31.28 -10.81
N CYS A 612 15.01 -30.16 -11.06
CA CYS A 612 15.52 -29.12 -11.95
C CYS A 612 16.66 -28.37 -11.24
N THR A 613 17.91 -28.68 -11.61
CA THR A 613 19.12 -28.13 -10.95
C THR A 613 20.12 -27.50 -11.93
N SER A 614 19.65 -27.14 -13.13
CA SER A 614 20.27 -26.17 -14.03
C SER A 614 19.19 -25.56 -14.95
N PRO A 615 19.43 -24.39 -15.57
CA PRO A 615 18.52 -23.84 -16.59
C PRO A 615 18.31 -24.78 -17.80
N SER A 616 19.24 -25.71 -18.04
CA SER A 616 19.13 -26.77 -19.05
C SER A 616 18.23 -27.95 -18.63
N CYS A 617 17.58 -27.90 -17.46
CA CYS A 617 16.65 -28.95 -17.06
C CYS A 617 15.45 -29.07 -18.03
N PRO A 618 14.78 -30.24 -18.10
CA PRO A 618 13.74 -30.49 -19.09
C PRO A 618 12.60 -29.47 -19.04
N ALA A 619 12.27 -28.92 -20.21
CA ALA A 619 11.04 -28.18 -20.45
C ALA A 619 9.81 -29.09 -20.22
N GLY A 620 8.75 -28.56 -19.61
CA GLY A 620 7.48 -29.28 -19.47
C GLY A 620 6.77 -29.41 -20.82
N THR A 621 6.15 -30.56 -21.07
CA THR A 621 5.41 -30.88 -22.31
C THR A 621 3.91 -31.00 -22.05
N GLY A 622 3.43 -30.30 -21.01
CA GLY A 622 2.06 -30.36 -20.53
C GLY A 622 2.02 -30.20 -19.01
N LYS A 623 1.15 -30.97 -18.35
CA LYS A 623 0.90 -30.91 -16.91
C LYS A 623 2.01 -31.52 -16.03
N ASP A 624 3.20 -31.78 -16.58
CA ASP A 624 4.38 -32.22 -15.83
C ASP A 624 5.25 -31.06 -15.29
N SER A 625 4.88 -29.83 -15.64
CA SER A 625 5.30 -28.58 -14.97
C SER A 625 4.34 -28.14 -13.85
N GLU A 626 3.26 -28.88 -13.55
CA GLU A 626 2.34 -28.58 -12.46
C GLU A 626 2.84 -29.12 -11.10
N HIS A 627 3.27 -28.24 -10.20
CA HIS A 627 3.59 -28.59 -8.80
C HIS A 627 2.35 -28.67 -7.89
N TYR A 628 1.16 -28.24 -8.37
CA TYR A 628 -0.13 -28.34 -7.67
C TYR A 628 -0.14 -27.72 -6.25
N LEU A 629 0.59 -26.63 -6.07
CA LEU A 629 0.50 -25.76 -4.89
C LEU A 629 0.10 -24.37 -5.35
N LEU A 630 -0.29 -23.48 -4.44
CA LEU A 630 -0.31 -22.06 -4.73
C LEU A 630 1.12 -21.54 -4.62
N SER A 631 1.72 -21.13 -5.73
CA SER A 631 3.00 -20.44 -5.77
C SER A 631 2.94 -19.06 -5.07
N TRP A 632 4.03 -18.30 -5.08
CA TRP A 632 4.02 -16.92 -4.57
C TRP A 632 3.33 -15.94 -5.52
N TYR A 633 3.43 -16.19 -6.84
CA TYR A 633 2.77 -15.40 -7.88
C TYR A 633 2.46 -16.23 -9.13
N TYR A 634 1.60 -15.70 -9.99
CA TYR A 634 1.74 -15.87 -11.44
C TYR A 634 1.66 -14.49 -12.07
N ALA A 635 2.24 -14.31 -13.25
CA ALA A 635 2.28 -13.01 -13.91
C ALA A 635 2.06 -13.14 -15.41
N TRP A 636 1.57 -12.07 -16.03
CA TRP A 636 1.32 -11.99 -17.46
C TRP A 636 1.53 -10.57 -17.97
N GLY A 637 1.93 -10.43 -19.24
CA GLY A 637 2.21 -9.13 -19.83
C GLY A 637 2.23 -9.18 -21.36
N GLY A 638 2.31 -8.01 -21.99
CA GLY A 638 2.33 -7.89 -23.45
C GLY A 638 2.75 -6.50 -23.90
N ALA A 639 3.25 -6.41 -25.14
CA ALA A 639 3.54 -5.11 -25.74
C ALA A 639 2.25 -4.30 -25.90
N THR A 640 2.27 -3.00 -25.58
CA THR A 640 1.16 -2.09 -25.93
C THR A 640 1.19 -1.73 -27.41
N ASP A 641 2.37 -1.76 -28.04
CA ASP A 641 2.50 -1.65 -29.49
C ASP A 641 2.23 -2.99 -30.18
N THR A 642 1.16 -3.04 -30.99
CA THR A 642 0.79 -4.20 -31.79
C THR A 642 1.84 -4.61 -32.83
N ASN A 643 2.75 -3.71 -33.22
CA ASN A 643 3.84 -4.02 -34.14
C ASN A 643 4.96 -4.85 -33.48
N ALA A 644 5.10 -4.80 -32.16
CA ALA A 644 6.03 -5.66 -31.42
C ALA A 644 5.48 -7.10 -31.26
N GLY A 645 4.15 -7.26 -31.24
CA GLY A 645 3.49 -8.53 -31.55
C GLY A 645 3.71 -9.69 -30.57
N TRP A 646 3.95 -9.41 -29.28
CA TRP A 646 4.20 -10.44 -28.26
C TRP A 646 3.37 -10.24 -26.98
N ALA A 647 3.09 -11.37 -26.31
CA ALA A 647 2.58 -11.45 -24.94
C ALA A 647 3.15 -12.70 -24.23
N TRP A 648 3.29 -12.66 -22.91
CA TRP A 648 3.92 -13.69 -22.08
C TRP A 648 3.11 -14.02 -20.82
N ARG A 649 3.37 -15.20 -20.25
CA ARG A 649 2.82 -15.70 -18.98
C ARG A 649 3.86 -16.55 -18.25
N ILE A 650 3.93 -16.40 -16.93
CA ILE A 650 4.77 -17.20 -16.03
C ILE A 650 3.99 -17.64 -14.79
N GLY A 651 4.28 -18.84 -14.29
CA GLY A 651 3.91 -19.24 -12.94
C GLY A 651 4.95 -18.74 -11.91
N ASP A 652 5.21 -19.52 -10.88
CA ASP A 652 6.38 -19.35 -10.00
C ASP A 652 6.84 -20.72 -9.47
N GLY A 653 8.14 -20.98 -9.53
CA GLY A 653 8.73 -22.23 -9.06
C GLY A 653 8.75 -22.39 -7.53
N ALA A 654 8.62 -21.29 -6.77
CA ALA A 654 8.52 -21.30 -5.32
C ALA A 654 7.09 -21.58 -4.83
N SER A 655 6.95 -21.99 -3.57
CA SER A 655 5.64 -22.22 -2.95
C SER A 655 5.73 -22.08 -1.44
N HIS A 656 5.05 -21.09 -0.86
CA HIS A 656 5.09 -20.81 0.57
C HIS A 656 3.88 -21.41 1.33
N SER A 657 4.11 -21.96 2.52
CA SER A 657 3.05 -22.59 3.32
C SER A 657 2.02 -21.60 3.91
N GLY A 658 2.31 -20.31 3.87
CA GLY A 658 1.36 -19.25 4.19
C GLY A 658 0.23 -19.11 3.16
N TYR A 659 0.49 -19.46 1.89
CA TYR A 659 -0.40 -19.19 0.76
C TYR A 659 -1.50 -20.26 0.60
N GLN A 660 -1.14 -21.53 0.84
CA GLN A 660 -1.96 -22.70 0.50
C GLN A 660 -3.36 -22.69 1.15
N ASN A 661 -4.42 -22.80 0.33
CA ASN A 661 -5.82 -22.77 0.77
C ASN A 661 -6.62 -24.06 0.47
N PRO A 662 -6.54 -25.09 1.33
CA PRO A 662 -7.33 -26.32 1.20
C PRO A 662 -8.85 -26.16 1.32
N LEU A 663 -9.39 -24.96 1.62
CA LEU A 663 -10.84 -24.74 1.52
C LEU A 663 -11.25 -24.25 0.14
N ALA A 664 -10.49 -23.33 -0.47
CA ALA A 664 -10.70 -22.95 -1.87
C ALA A 664 -10.54 -24.17 -2.79
N ALA A 665 -9.44 -24.93 -2.61
CA ALA A 665 -9.21 -26.17 -3.36
C ALA A 665 -10.32 -27.22 -3.14
N TYR A 666 -10.91 -27.30 -1.94
CA TYR A 666 -12.07 -28.15 -1.71
C TYR A 666 -13.32 -27.65 -2.43
N ALA A 667 -13.59 -26.33 -2.40
CA ALA A 667 -14.76 -25.74 -3.04
C ALA A 667 -14.74 -25.95 -4.56
N LEU A 668 -13.66 -25.52 -5.23
CA LEU A 668 -13.48 -25.62 -6.69
C LEU A 668 -13.51 -27.08 -7.20
N ALA A 669 -13.07 -28.03 -6.37
CA ALA A 669 -13.07 -29.46 -6.71
C ALA A 669 -14.40 -30.20 -6.42
N ASN A 670 -15.28 -29.69 -5.55
CA ASN A 670 -16.41 -30.47 -4.99
C ASN A 670 -17.76 -29.73 -4.90
N ASP A 671 -17.81 -28.40 -4.92
CA ASP A 671 -19.07 -27.65 -4.86
C ASP A 671 -19.47 -27.18 -6.26
N THR A 672 -20.56 -27.72 -6.79
CA THR A 672 -21.04 -27.49 -8.17
C THR A 672 -21.38 -26.03 -8.47
N ALA A 673 -21.52 -25.17 -7.44
CA ALA A 673 -21.71 -23.73 -7.64
C ALA A 673 -20.41 -22.98 -7.99
N MET A 674 -19.23 -23.59 -7.75
CA MET A 674 -17.90 -22.98 -7.93
C MET A 674 -16.95 -23.86 -8.76
N GLN A 675 -17.44 -24.90 -9.42
CA GLN A 675 -16.59 -25.72 -10.29
C GLN A 675 -16.06 -24.88 -11.48
N PRO A 676 -14.73 -24.87 -11.73
CA PRO A 676 -14.13 -24.29 -12.94
C PRO A 676 -14.79 -24.82 -14.21
N LYS A 677 -14.80 -24.02 -15.29
CA LYS A 677 -15.49 -24.35 -16.54
C LYS A 677 -14.57 -25.03 -17.57
N SER A 678 -13.24 -24.88 -17.43
CA SER A 678 -12.25 -25.59 -18.24
C SER A 678 -12.37 -27.10 -18.11
N ALA A 679 -11.91 -27.82 -19.13
CA ALA A 679 -12.05 -29.27 -19.22
C ALA A 679 -11.29 -30.01 -18.10
N THR A 680 -10.15 -29.48 -17.64
CA THR A 680 -9.30 -30.13 -16.62
C THR A 680 -9.32 -29.46 -15.25
N GLY A 681 -9.79 -28.21 -15.11
CA GLY A 681 -9.62 -27.42 -13.88
C GLY A 681 -10.15 -28.07 -12.61
N VAL A 682 -11.33 -28.71 -12.65
CA VAL A 682 -11.92 -29.43 -11.51
C VAL A 682 -10.99 -30.56 -11.00
N ASP A 683 -10.29 -31.26 -11.89
CA ASP A 683 -9.38 -32.36 -11.52
C ASP A 683 -8.03 -31.84 -11.03
N ASP A 684 -7.53 -30.72 -11.56
CA ASP A 684 -6.32 -30.08 -11.03
C ASP A 684 -6.54 -29.56 -9.61
N TRP A 685 -7.73 -29.05 -9.29
CA TRP A 685 -8.07 -28.67 -7.92
C TRP A 685 -8.22 -29.87 -6.97
N LYS A 686 -8.64 -31.06 -7.46
CA LYS A 686 -8.57 -32.31 -6.66
C LYS A 686 -7.11 -32.67 -6.35
N LYS A 687 -6.21 -32.62 -7.34
CA LYS A 687 -4.76 -32.86 -7.15
C LYS A 687 -4.15 -31.83 -6.19
N SER A 688 -4.46 -30.55 -6.38
CA SER A 688 -4.00 -29.43 -5.54
C SER A 688 -4.47 -29.55 -4.09
N LEU A 689 -5.75 -29.90 -3.85
CA LEU A 689 -6.25 -30.19 -2.51
C LEU A 689 -5.44 -31.29 -1.81
N GLN A 690 -5.11 -32.38 -2.51
CA GLN A 690 -4.26 -33.43 -1.95
C GLN A 690 -2.83 -32.94 -1.70
N ARG A 691 -2.18 -32.35 -2.71
CA ARG A 691 -0.79 -31.89 -2.69
C ARG A 691 -0.55 -30.85 -1.57
N GLN A 692 -1.44 -29.87 -1.42
CA GLN A 692 -1.40 -28.89 -0.31
C GLN A 692 -1.50 -29.57 1.08
N LEU A 693 -2.37 -30.59 1.22
CA LEU A 693 -2.51 -31.33 2.49
C LEU A 693 -1.29 -32.20 2.82
N GLU A 694 -0.57 -32.69 1.81
CA GLU A 694 0.72 -33.38 1.93
C GLU A 694 1.86 -32.42 2.26
N PHE A 695 1.94 -31.27 1.58
CA PHE A 695 2.90 -30.20 1.85
C PHE A 695 2.81 -29.73 3.31
N TYR A 696 1.58 -29.49 3.80
CA TYR A 696 1.29 -29.20 5.20
C TYR A 696 1.53 -30.36 6.20
N ARG A 697 1.85 -31.57 5.73
CA ARG A 697 2.32 -32.69 6.57
C ARG A 697 3.86 -32.73 6.59
N TRP A 698 4.49 -32.56 5.44
CA TRP A 698 5.95 -32.55 5.27
C TRP A 698 6.61 -31.37 5.99
N LEU A 699 6.09 -30.15 5.83
CA LEU A 699 6.59 -28.94 6.50
C LEU A 699 6.27 -28.86 8.01
N GLN A 700 5.61 -29.87 8.59
CA GLN A 700 5.25 -29.81 10.01
C GLN A 700 6.45 -30.17 10.91
N SER A 701 6.96 -29.15 11.61
CA SER A 701 8.03 -29.28 12.61
C SER A 701 7.67 -30.18 13.81
N SER A 702 8.68 -30.64 14.54
CA SER A 702 8.50 -31.56 15.69
C SER A 702 7.57 -31.00 16.77
N GLU A 703 7.60 -29.68 16.98
CA GLU A 703 6.75 -28.95 17.91
C GLU A 703 5.34 -28.68 17.38
N GLY A 704 5.14 -28.71 16.06
CA GLY A 704 3.85 -28.55 15.40
C GLY A 704 3.58 -27.20 14.73
N ALA A 705 4.58 -26.31 14.64
CA ALA A 705 4.57 -25.20 13.69
C ALA A 705 4.82 -25.71 12.25
N ILE A 706 4.43 -24.94 11.25
CA ILE A 706 4.73 -25.21 9.83
C ILE A 706 5.94 -24.36 9.42
N ALA A 707 6.85 -24.92 8.63
CA ALA A 707 8.02 -24.23 8.07
C ALA A 707 7.70 -23.51 6.73
N GLY A 708 8.68 -22.81 6.15
CA GLY A 708 8.56 -22.01 4.91
C GLY A 708 7.86 -22.71 3.76
N GLY A 709 8.60 -23.47 2.95
CA GLY A 709 8.07 -23.99 1.69
C GLY A 709 9.00 -24.93 0.92
N ALA A 710 8.94 -24.79 -0.40
CA ALA A 710 9.84 -25.46 -1.34
C ALA A 710 9.99 -24.60 -2.62
N THR A 711 11.00 -24.91 -3.43
CA THR A 711 11.16 -24.35 -4.78
C THR A 711 11.61 -25.40 -5.80
N ASN A 712 11.10 -25.29 -7.04
CA ASN A 712 11.61 -26.00 -8.21
C ASN A 712 12.77 -25.24 -8.90
N SER A 713 12.95 -23.95 -8.58
CA SER A 713 14.05 -23.11 -9.05
C SER A 713 14.89 -22.62 -7.86
N TRP A 714 15.98 -23.31 -7.55
CA TRP A 714 16.84 -22.94 -6.42
C TRP A 714 17.61 -21.65 -6.71
N GLY A 715 17.51 -20.66 -5.83
CA GLY A 715 18.03 -19.31 -6.07
C GLY A 715 17.42 -18.63 -7.30
N GLY A 716 16.21 -19.06 -7.72
CA GLY A 716 15.45 -18.53 -8.86
C GLY A 716 16.05 -18.73 -10.26
N ALA A 717 17.34 -19.08 -10.36
CA ALA A 717 18.08 -19.38 -11.59
C ALA A 717 18.28 -20.90 -11.84
N TYR A 718 17.35 -21.74 -11.36
CA TYR A 718 17.41 -23.21 -11.42
C TYR A 718 18.72 -23.79 -10.90
N GLY A 719 19.27 -23.24 -9.82
CA GLY A 719 20.55 -23.66 -9.24
C GLY A 719 20.55 -25.08 -8.65
N THR A 720 21.71 -25.54 -8.21
CA THR A 720 21.82 -26.80 -7.46
C THR A 720 21.59 -26.55 -5.96
N PRO A 721 20.54 -27.15 -5.33
CA PRO A 721 20.28 -27.00 -3.91
C PRO A 721 21.32 -27.73 -3.04
N PRO A 722 21.49 -27.37 -1.75
CA PRO A 722 22.53 -27.95 -0.91
C PRO A 722 22.38 -29.47 -0.73
N SER A 723 23.51 -30.16 -0.77
CA SER A 723 23.52 -31.63 -0.68
C SER A 723 22.85 -32.16 0.59
N GLY A 724 22.02 -33.19 0.43
CA GLY A 724 21.27 -33.82 1.51
C GLY A 724 20.04 -33.07 2.00
N ASP A 725 19.60 -31.99 1.33
CA ASP A 725 18.32 -31.35 1.65
C ASP A 725 17.09 -32.18 1.25
N SER A 726 16.01 -32.00 2.01
CA SER A 726 14.78 -32.77 1.83
C SER A 726 14.04 -32.25 0.61
N THR A 727 13.57 -33.14 -0.26
CA THR A 727 12.72 -32.75 -1.40
C THR A 727 11.24 -33.11 -1.19
N PHE A 728 10.35 -32.35 -1.82
CA PHE A 728 8.91 -32.60 -1.89
C PHE A 728 8.50 -32.69 -3.36
N TYR A 729 8.15 -33.88 -3.83
CA TYR A 729 7.96 -34.16 -5.27
C TYR A 729 9.15 -33.70 -6.15
N GLY A 730 10.37 -33.75 -5.58
CA GLY A 730 11.61 -33.33 -6.24
C GLY A 730 11.93 -31.84 -6.16
N MET A 731 11.02 -30.98 -5.68
CA MET A 731 11.32 -29.59 -5.35
C MET A 731 12.15 -29.52 -4.06
N ALA A 732 13.12 -28.62 -3.99
CA ALA A 732 14.01 -28.45 -2.84
C ALA A 732 13.29 -27.83 -1.63
N TYR A 733 13.63 -28.25 -0.41
CA TYR A 733 13.14 -27.61 0.81
C TYR A 733 13.72 -26.21 0.96
N ASP A 734 12.82 -25.25 1.18
CA ASP A 734 13.16 -23.86 1.45
C ASP A 734 12.54 -23.45 2.80
N TRP A 735 13.30 -22.72 3.61
CA TRP A 735 12.87 -22.24 4.92
C TRP A 735 12.36 -20.80 4.91
N GLU A 736 12.69 -20.03 3.87
CA GLU A 736 12.42 -18.61 3.65
C GLU A 736 11.97 -18.27 2.20
N PRO A 737 11.05 -19.02 1.55
CA PRO A 737 10.72 -18.83 0.14
C PRO A 737 10.50 -17.39 -0.32
N VAL A 738 11.08 -17.07 -1.48
CA VAL A 738 11.02 -15.78 -2.20
C VAL A 738 11.77 -14.63 -1.53
N TYR A 739 11.46 -14.27 -0.28
CA TYR A 739 12.07 -13.10 0.38
C TYR A 739 12.95 -13.47 1.57
N HIS A 740 14.16 -12.90 1.57
CA HIS A 740 15.22 -13.09 2.55
C HIS A 740 15.42 -11.88 3.48
N ASP A 741 14.98 -10.66 3.12
CA ASP A 741 14.89 -9.53 4.07
C ASP A 741 13.47 -8.89 4.13
N PRO A 742 12.72 -9.08 5.22
CA PRO A 742 12.93 -10.09 6.25
C PRO A 742 12.62 -11.50 5.71
N PRO A 743 13.24 -12.57 6.23
CA PRO A 743 12.97 -13.94 5.79
C PRO A 743 11.47 -14.26 5.85
N SER A 744 10.87 -14.72 4.74
CA SER A 744 9.40 -14.82 4.58
C SER A 744 8.67 -15.74 5.58
N SER A 745 9.44 -16.59 6.27
CA SER A 745 8.99 -17.38 7.43
C SER A 745 9.85 -17.10 8.68
N PRO A 746 9.77 -15.88 9.26
CA PRO A 746 10.72 -15.44 10.26
C PRO A 746 10.45 -16.15 11.61
N PRO A 747 11.50 -16.56 12.35
CA PRO A 747 11.34 -17.33 13.58
C PRO A 747 10.81 -16.46 14.75
N PRO A 748 9.62 -16.72 15.34
CA PRO A 748 8.74 -17.86 15.16
C PRO A 748 7.33 -17.50 14.64
N CYS A 749 7.08 -17.75 13.36
CA CYS A 749 5.85 -18.37 12.86
C CYS A 749 4.53 -17.92 13.56
N THR A 750 4.16 -16.64 13.46
CA THR A 750 2.85 -16.12 13.91
C THR A 750 2.07 -15.39 12.81
N GLY A 751 2.74 -14.71 11.87
CA GLY A 751 2.13 -14.17 10.65
C GLY A 751 1.56 -15.28 9.76
N ALA A 752 2.41 -15.91 8.95
CA ALA A 752 2.07 -17.03 8.06
C ALA A 752 1.28 -18.14 8.78
N ALA A 753 1.81 -18.65 9.90
CA ALA A 753 1.18 -19.73 10.67
C ALA A 753 -0.14 -19.34 11.38
N SER A 754 -0.66 -18.11 11.21
CA SER A 754 -2.03 -17.74 11.56
C SER A 754 -2.96 -17.51 10.35
N ARG A 755 -2.43 -17.34 9.11
CA ARG A 755 -3.18 -17.55 7.85
C ARG A 755 -3.57 -19.05 7.75
N THR A 756 -2.56 -19.92 7.80
CA THR A 756 -2.62 -21.38 7.60
C THR A 756 -3.75 -22.16 8.32
N PRO A 757 -4.04 -21.99 9.63
CA PRO A 757 -4.84 -23.00 10.34
C PRO A 757 -6.35 -22.84 10.17
N GLY A 758 -6.80 -21.72 9.60
CA GLY A 758 -8.21 -21.46 9.27
C GLY A 758 -8.66 -22.24 8.03
N THR A 759 -7.84 -22.23 6.97
CA THR A 759 -8.10 -22.95 5.71
C THR A 759 -8.13 -24.46 5.95
N ARG A 760 -7.09 -25.02 6.58
CA ARG A 760 -6.91 -26.46 6.86
C ARG A 760 -8.01 -27.12 7.72
N ARG A 761 -8.88 -26.35 8.40
CA ARG A 761 -9.87 -26.87 9.36
C ARG A 761 -11.33 -26.68 8.96
N ALA A 762 -11.61 -26.02 7.84
CA ALA A 762 -12.96 -25.93 7.30
C ALA A 762 -13.43 -27.23 6.61
N PRO A 763 -12.63 -27.93 5.77
CA PRO A 763 -13.02 -29.22 5.18
C PRO A 763 -13.21 -30.35 6.22
N ALA A 764 -12.76 -30.13 7.48
CA ALA A 764 -13.03 -31.04 8.60
C ALA A 764 -14.43 -30.86 9.22
N ARG A 765 -15.27 -29.98 8.67
CA ARG A 765 -16.68 -29.82 9.07
C ARG A 765 -17.67 -30.47 8.12
N THR A 766 -17.38 -30.55 6.82
CA THR A 766 -18.22 -31.22 5.82
C THR A 766 -18.20 -32.76 6.00
N PRO A 767 -19.18 -33.51 5.47
CA PRO A 767 -19.38 -34.91 5.88
C PRO A 767 -18.32 -35.91 5.39
N ALA A 768 -17.63 -35.63 4.28
CA ALA A 768 -16.91 -36.64 3.50
C ALA A 768 -15.49 -36.99 4.00
N CYS A 769 -14.80 -36.09 4.71
CA CYS A 769 -13.38 -36.26 5.09
C CYS A 769 -13.17 -37.24 6.26
N THR A 770 -13.29 -38.54 6.00
CA THR A 770 -13.16 -39.62 7.01
C THR A 770 -11.73 -40.09 7.29
N SER A 771 -10.71 -39.56 6.60
CA SER A 771 -9.30 -39.92 6.84
C SER A 771 -8.76 -39.37 8.17
N ARG A 772 -8.63 -40.22 9.20
CA ARG A 772 -8.04 -39.88 10.51
C ARG A 772 -6.61 -39.32 10.36
N SER A 773 -6.40 -38.02 10.57
CA SER A 773 -5.08 -37.36 10.44
C SER A 773 -4.51 -36.89 11.80
N PRO A 774 -3.43 -37.50 12.33
CA PRO A 774 -2.82 -37.15 13.63
C PRO A 774 -2.35 -35.70 13.77
N THR A 775 -1.98 -35.06 12.64
CA THR A 775 -1.46 -33.68 12.56
C THR A 775 -2.37 -32.62 13.18
N THR A 776 -3.69 -32.87 13.20
CA THR A 776 -4.67 -31.97 13.81
C THR A 776 -4.51 -31.83 15.32
N ARG A 777 -3.94 -32.85 16.00
CA ARG A 777 -3.74 -32.89 17.46
C ARG A 777 -2.51 -32.08 17.87
N THR A 778 -1.36 -32.30 17.21
CA THR A 778 -0.07 -31.65 17.51
C THR A 778 -0.04 -30.17 17.15
N THR A 779 -0.49 -29.77 15.96
CA THR A 779 -0.62 -28.34 15.56
C THR A 779 -1.43 -27.53 16.57
N SER A 780 -2.45 -28.13 17.18
CA SER A 780 -3.28 -27.45 18.18
C SER A 780 -2.63 -27.31 19.55
N ALA A 781 -1.52 -28.02 19.84
CA ALA A 781 -0.90 -28.08 21.17
C ALA A 781 0.19 -27.01 21.35
N TRP A 782 0.91 -26.66 20.28
CA TRP A 782 1.97 -25.64 20.28
C TRP A 782 1.49 -24.25 20.76
N PRO A 783 0.45 -23.62 20.16
CA PRO A 783 -0.05 -22.32 20.60
C PRO A 783 -0.76 -22.34 21.97
N ARG A 784 -0.83 -23.50 22.66
CA ARG A 784 -1.27 -23.57 24.07
C ARG A 784 -0.13 -23.39 25.07
N ARG A 785 1.13 -23.57 24.64
CA ARG A 785 2.31 -23.58 25.53
C ARG A 785 3.16 -22.29 25.46
N THR A 786 2.87 -21.38 24.54
CA THR A 786 3.69 -20.20 24.25
C THR A 786 3.18 -18.85 24.79
N PRO A 787 1.88 -18.54 24.87
CA PRO A 787 1.42 -17.23 25.37
C PRO A 787 1.60 -17.11 26.89
N ARG A 788 2.13 -15.97 27.36
CA ARG A 788 2.02 -15.59 28.78
C ARG A 788 0.61 -15.04 29.03
N ARG A 789 -0.05 -15.49 30.10
CA ARG A 789 -1.33 -14.94 30.56
C ARG A 789 -1.05 -13.92 31.66
N CYS A 790 -1.22 -12.63 31.36
CA CYS A 790 -1.29 -11.57 32.36
C CYS A 790 -2.77 -11.15 32.57
N PRO A 791 -3.15 -10.55 33.71
CA PRO A 791 -4.55 -10.17 33.96
C PRO A 791 -5.12 -9.12 32.99
N THR A 792 -4.26 -8.32 32.36
CA THR A 792 -4.63 -7.16 31.52
C THR A 792 -4.19 -7.27 30.06
N THR A 793 -3.29 -8.20 29.71
CA THR A 793 -2.73 -8.37 28.36
C THR A 793 -2.52 -9.84 27.99
N ALA A 794 -2.71 -10.16 26.70
CA ALA A 794 -2.51 -11.49 26.13
C ALA A 794 -1.44 -11.47 25.00
N PRO A 795 -0.16 -11.27 25.34
CA PRO A 795 0.93 -11.16 24.38
C PRO A 795 1.12 -12.39 23.48
N SER A 796 1.39 -12.15 22.20
CA SER A 796 1.90 -13.16 21.25
C SER A 796 3.44 -13.08 21.13
N PRO A 797 4.14 -14.20 20.89
CA PRO A 797 5.59 -14.21 20.67
C PRO A 797 5.97 -13.71 19.28
N VAL A 798 7.10 -12.99 19.15
CA VAL A 798 7.48 -12.31 17.89
C VAL A 798 8.85 -12.71 17.32
N THR A 799 9.93 -12.85 18.12
CA THR A 799 11.27 -13.22 17.59
C THR A 799 12.01 -14.31 18.40
N ARG A 800 12.69 -15.25 17.71
CA ARG A 800 13.51 -16.41 18.17
C ARG A 800 14.55 -16.80 17.11
N ARG A 801 15.28 -17.92 17.27
CA ARG A 801 16.22 -18.49 16.27
C ARG A 801 16.10 -20.03 16.19
N ARG A 802 16.41 -20.67 15.05
CA ARG A 802 16.14 -22.11 14.81
C ARG A 802 17.16 -22.83 13.90
N SER A 803 17.31 -24.14 14.13
CA SER A 803 17.82 -25.20 13.23
C SER A 803 17.51 -26.56 13.91
N PRO A 804 17.36 -27.72 13.24
CA PRO A 804 17.59 -28.05 11.82
C PRO A 804 16.33 -28.47 11.02
N ARG A 805 16.58 -29.15 9.88
CA ARG A 805 15.74 -29.48 8.70
C ARG A 805 14.62 -30.54 8.93
N PRO A 806 13.72 -30.75 7.94
CA PRO A 806 12.85 -31.94 7.84
C PRO A 806 13.63 -33.28 7.71
N ARG A 807 12.91 -34.41 7.59
CA ARG A 807 13.46 -35.77 7.41
C ARG A 807 12.62 -36.58 6.43
N PRO A 808 13.27 -37.48 5.67
CA PRO A 808 13.95 -37.18 4.41
C PRO A 808 12.92 -36.83 3.30
N SER A 809 13.30 -36.91 2.02
CA SER A 809 12.41 -36.64 0.88
C SER A 809 11.08 -37.40 0.92
N TRP A 810 10.01 -36.72 0.50
CA TRP A 810 8.64 -37.23 0.53
C TRP A 810 8.48 -38.45 -0.38
N THR A 811 7.98 -39.56 0.18
CA THR A 811 7.76 -40.83 -0.52
C THR A 811 6.34 -41.32 -0.29
N THR A 812 5.63 -41.68 -1.36
CA THR A 812 4.17 -41.82 -1.40
C THR A 812 3.62 -43.16 -0.88
N CYS A 813 4.42 -43.96 -0.16
CA CYS A 813 4.08 -45.34 0.20
C CYS A 813 3.68 -45.55 1.67
N GLY A 814 2.53 -46.21 1.87
CA GLY A 814 2.32 -47.20 2.94
C GLY A 814 2.23 -46.72 4.40
N ARG A 815 1.02 -46.30 4.83
CA ARG A 815 0.41 -46.34 6.20
C ARG A 815 1.19 -45.98 7.49
N THR A 816 2.50 -45.75 7.48
CA THR A 816 3.35 -45.52 8.67
C THR A 816 4.19 -44.24 8.55
N THR A 817 3.52 -43.08 8.51
CA THR A 817 4.18 -41.77 8.48
C THR A 817 4.85 -41.42 9.81
N ARG A 818 6.18 -41.58 9.87
CA ARG A 818 7.01 -41.11 11.00
C ARG A 818 7.00 -39.58 11.08
N THR A 819 6.62 -39.04 12.24
CA THR A 819 6.65 -37.58 12.50
C THR A 819 8.07 -37.03 12.54
N GLY A 820 8.32 -35.86 11.93
CA GLY A 820 9.64 -35.23 11.78
C GLY A 820 10.32 -34.84 13.11
N SER A 821 11.02 -35.77 13.73
CA SER A 821 11.64 -35.62 15.06
C SER A 821 12.94 -34.80 15.11
N ALA A 822 13.36 -34.21 13.99
CA ALA A 822 14.67 -33.53 13.87
C ALA A 822 14.61 -32.03 14.19
N SER A 823 13.56 -31.33 13.76
CA SER A 823 13.57 -29.87 13.67
C SER A 823 13.14 -29.20 14.99
N ARG A 824 14.00 -28.38 15.63
CA ARG A 824 13.84 -27.89 17.03
C ARG A 824 13.91 -26.36 17.22
N CYS A 825 13.01 -25.80 18.03
CA CYS A 825 13.00 -24.43 18.55
C CYS A 825 13.76 -24.33 19.89
N ARG A 826 14.87 -23.58 19.96
CA ARG A 826 15.54 -23.27 21.24
C ARG A 826 15.00 -21.98 21.89
N ARG A 827 15.17 -21.87 23.22
CA ARG A 827 14.89 -20.66 24.02
C ARG A 827 16.18 -19.85 24.21
N PRO A 828 16.16 -18.55 23.92
CA PRO A 828 16.37 -17.56 24.99
C PRO A 828 15.09 -16.77 25.36
N GLY A 829 15.27 -15.56 25.92
CA GLY A 829 14.21 -14.69 26.46
C GLY A 829 13.07 -14.31 25.48
N PRO A 830 11.94 -13.77 25.97
CA PRO A 830 10.80 -13.42 25.13
C PRO A 830 10.63 -11.91 24.89
N THR A 831 10.85 -11.47 23.66
CA THR A 831 10.14 -10.31 23.07
C THR A 831 8.69 -10.70 22.76
N THR A 832 7.76 -9.79 23.03
CA THR A 832 6.31 -10.01 22.82
C THR A 832 5.59 -8.69 22.55
N THR A 833 4.66 -8.67 21.60
CA THR A 833 3.83 -7.49 21.29
C THR A 833 2.34 -7.79 21.49
N ALA A 834 1.52 -6.73 21.43
CA ALA A 834 0.07 -6.77 21.66
C ALA A 834 -0.76 -6.52 20.38
N SER A 835 -0.23 -6.84 19.20
CA SER A 835 -0.93 -6.60 17.92
C SER A 835 -2.26 -7.37 17.82
N ARG A 836 -3.29 -6.71 17.25
CA ARG A 836 -4.68 -7.19 17.22
C ARG A 836 -4.93 -8.24 16.11
N ARG A 837 -4.33 -8.10 14.92
CA ARG A 837 -4.44 -9.07 13.80
C ARG A 837 -3.91 -10.47 14.21
N PRO A 838 -2.67 -10.61 14.76
CA PRO A 838 -2.11 -11.91 15.16
C PRO A 838 -2.75 -12.56 16.40
N THR A 839 -3.57 -11.85 17.17
CA THR A 839 -4.29 -12.42 18.35
C THR A 839 -5.71 -12.87 18.00
N ALA A 840 -6.35 -12.27 16.99
CA ALA A 840 -7.65 -12.71 16.47
C ALA A 840 -7.57 -14.02 15.66
N ARG A 841 -6.61 -14.15 14.74
CA ARG A 841 -6.48 -15.32 13.84
C ARG A 841 -6.29 -16.67 14.59
N PRO A 842 -5.49 -16.78 15.68
CA PRO A 842 -5.45 -17.98 16.54
C PRO A 842 -6.76 -18.26 17.29
N THR A 843 -7.52 -17.22 17.65
CA THR A 843 -8.82 -17.38 18.33
C THR A 843 -9.87 -18.01 17.40
N ARG A 844 -9.91 -17.61 16.12
CA ARG A 844 -10.73 -18.25 15.06
C ARG A 844 -10.30 -19.71 14.85
N THR A 845 -9.00 -19.96 14.74
CA THR A 845 -8.37 -21.29 14.61
C THR A 845 -8.79 -22.26 15.73
N MET A 846 -8.64 -21.86 16.99
CA MET A 846 -8.97 -22.72 18.13
C MET A 846 -10.48 -22.95 18.24
N THR A 847 -11.30 -21.98 17.84
CA THR A 847 -12.77 -22.11 17.85
C THR A 847 -13.23 -23.15 16.82
N ALA A 848 -12.68 -23.13 15.61
CA ALA A 848 -12.96 -24.13 14.57
C ALA A 848 -12.76 -25.57 15.07
N CYS A 849 -11.72 -25.81 15.89
CA CYS A 849 -11.42 -27.11 16.50
C CYS A 849 -12.48 -27.63 17.48
N THR A 850 -13.28 -26.76 18.09
CA THR A 850 -14.16 -27.15 19.21
C THR A 850 -15.57 -27.60 18.81
N CYS A 851 -15.97 -27.42 17.55
CA CYS A 851 -17.37 -27.60 17.14
C CYS A 851 -17.74 -29.00 16.62
N ARG A 852 -16.78 -29.88 16.30
CA ARG A 852 -17.04 -31.30 16.00
C ARG A 852 -15.93 -32.20 16.57
N ARG A 853 -16.34 -33.21 17.36
CA ARG A 853 -15.59 -34.43 17.73
C ARG A 853 -14.18 -34.28 18.36
N ALA A 854 -14.06 -33.50 19.43
CA ALA A 854 -13.10 -33.79 20.51
C ALA A 854 -13.50 -33.07 21.81
N GLY A 855 -13.39 -33.74 22.96
CA GLY A 855 -13.50 -33.09 24.27
C GLY A 855 -12.16 -32.47 24.70
N PRO A 856 -12.03 -31.14 24.67
CA PRO A 856 -11.32 -30.46 25.76
C PRO A 856 -11.94 -29.09 26.09
N GLY A 857 -12.65 -28.98 27.21
CA GLY A 857 -13.26 -27.71 27.65
C GLY A 857 -12.30 -26.52 27.68
N ARG A 858 -11.01 -26.77 28.03
CA ARG A 858 -9.94 -25.76 28.09
C ARG A 858 -9.68 -25.03 26.76
N CYS A 859 -9.99 -25.61 25.60
CA CYS A 859 -9.90 -24.90 24.31
C CYS A 859 -11.01 -23.84 24.18
N ARG A 860 -12.23 -24.18 24.58
CA ARG A 860 -13.39 -23.27 24.61
C ARG A 860 -13.20 -22.15 25.65
N THR A 861 -12.49 -22.43 26.75
CA THR A 861 -12.07 -21.41 27.73
C THR A 861 -11.03 -20.47 27.14
N ALA A 862 -10.02 -20.98 26.43
CA ALA A 862 -8.98 -20.16 25.83
C ALA A 862 -9.56 -19.13 24.84
N THR A 863 -10.41 -19.56 23.92
CA THR A 863 -11.02 -18.68 22.90
C THR A 863 -12.04 -17.69 23.47
N ARG A 864 -12.72 -18.03 24.58
CA ARG A 864 -13.58 -17.09 25.30
C ARG A 864 -12.81 -16.12 26.20
N SER A 865 -11.56 -16.41 26.54
CA SER A 865 -10.74 -15.54 27.42
C SER A 865 -10.05 -14.38 26.71
N THR A 866 -9.65 -14.51 25.44
CA THR A 866 -9.05 -13.41 24.67
C THR A 866 -9.96 -12.18 24.54
N PRO A 867 -11.28 -12.32 24.24
CA PRO A 867 -12.18 -11.18 24.03
C PRO A 867 -12.83 -10.59 25.30
N ALA A 868 -12.32 -10.91 26.50
CA ALA A 868 -13.02 -10.68 27.76
C ALA A 868 -12.27 -9.74 28.73
N ARG A 869 -12.36 -8.42 28.51
CA ARG A 869 -12.22 -7.47 29.62
C ARG A 869 -13.38 -7.70 30.59
N ARG A 870 -13.09 -8.15 31.81
CA ARG A 870 -14.01 -7.98 32.95
C ARG A 870 -13.62 -6.71 33.68
N SER A 871 -14.56 -5.79 33.83
CA SER A 871 -14.51 -4.81 34.91
C SER A 871 -14.62 -5.51 36.26
N CYS A 872 -13.89 -5.02 37.26
CA CYS A 872 -14.09 -5.38 38.66
C CYS A 872 -14.64 -4.13 39.37
N PRO A 873 -15.68 -4.24 40.21
CA PRO A 873 -16.12 -3.13 41.03
C PRO A 873 -15.08 -2.80 42.10
N SER A 874 -15.04 -1.53 42.52
CA SER A 874 -14.20 -1.06 43.63
C SER A 874 -14.75 -1.53 44.97
N GLY A 875 -13.85 -1.97 45.85
CA GLY A 875 -14.12 -2.32 47.25
C GLY A 875 -12.84 -2.13 48.07
N PRO A 876 -12.92 -1.69 49.34
CA PRO A 876 -11.75 -1.26 50.10
C PRO A 876 -10.84 -2.43 50.48
N GLY A 877 -9.52 -2.15 50.48
CA GLY A 877 -8.52 -3.15 50.80
C GLY A 877 -8.36 -3.42 52.29
N THR A 878 -7.90 -4.62 52.63
CA THR A 878 -7.27 -4.94 53.92
C THR A 878 -5.89 -5.57 53.67
N SER A 879 -4.95 -5.28 54.56
CA SER A 879 -3.52 -5.57 54.37
C SER A 879 -3.11 -6.93 54.96
N ARG A 880 -2.12 -7.59 54.34
CA ARG A 880 -1.24 -8.56 55.01
C ARG A 880 0.07 -8.75 54.24
N THR A 881 1.17 -8.45 54.92
CA THR A 881 2.56 -8.43 54.42
C THR A 881 3.22 -9.82 54.60
N PRO A 882 4.17 -10.27 53.75
CA PRO A 882 4.62 -11.66 53.75
C PRO A 882 6.03 -11.90 54.36
N PRO A 883 6.30 -13.13 54.85
CA PRO A 883 7.63 -13.74 54.88
C PRO A 883 7.75 -14.86 53.82
N GLY A 884 8.91 -15.18 53.24
CA GLY A 884 10.23 -14.57 53.36
C GLY A 884 11.17 -15.03 52.24
N ARG A 885 12.35 -14.40 52.08
CA ARG A 885 13.32 -14.70 51.01
C ARG A 885 14.26 -15.87 51.38
N ARG A 886 14.76 -16.59 50.36
CA ARG A 886 16.16 -17.06 50.22
C ARG A 886 16.45 -17.39 48.73
N CYS A 887 17.72 -17.31 48.32
CA CYS A 887 18.15 -17.37 46.91
C CYS A 887 19.47 -18.17 46.74
N ARG A 888 19.76 -18.61 45.51
CA ARG A 888 20.99 -19.32 45.05
C ARG A 888 21.17 -20.73 45.62
N ALA A 889 21.87 -21.68 44.99
CA ALA A 889 22.48 -21.79 43.65
C ALA A 889 22.00 -23.14 43.02
N ILE A 890 22.24 -23.54 41.77
CA ILE A 890 23.26 -23.19 40.76
C ILE A 890 22.55 -22.83 39.44
#